data_AF-A0A955MKI9-F1
#
_entry.id   AF-A0A955MKI9-F1
#
_cell.length_a   1.000
_cell.length_b   1.000
_cell.length_c   1.000
_cell.angle_alpha   90.00
_cell.angle_beta   90.00
_cell.angle_gamma   90.00
#
_symmetry.space_group_name_H-M   'P 1'
#
loop_
_entity.id
_entity.type
_entity.pdbx_description
1 polymer ?
#
loop_
_entity_poly.entity_id
_entity_poly.type
_entity_poly.pdbx_seq_one_letter_code
_entity_poly.pdbx_strand_id
1 'polypeptide(L)'
;MNSLKAKGFYLYEEEEKWIGKGVTYGPFQPNERGEPFPSVSQIHHDFESIAAMGANVLRVYTVPNREFAEMAGEYGLRLLVDIPWPKHLDAYDNHAVRDMCLEMVRTEVQKVKDFTNLAGLILGNEIPSDLVRWAGPKKVENLLRDLLREARSELPDTLIGYANFPGTEFLQPTFFDFVAFNVYLYDSPKFESYLVRLRQMYPHSPLILTEIGYHADSENEEDQAQFLGESLAVAYRVGLAGAFVFSWTDEWHTGGYDITDWSFGLVDVERETKKSFHTVSDVFQSAPQCDELPHIPKVSVVVATYNGGKTLGQCLESLETVDYPNFEVIVVDDGSTDDTASILKEHPSIRAISQPNKGLSEARNAGIQASTGEIVAFIDSDCYADPDWLYHIVRQFQLGDFTGVGGPNLTPEEPRLVHQSIALAPGHATHVLFENGDAEHVPGCNMAFLREALIDADGFDPIFRKAGDDVDIAWRLQDLGHRLSFSTAGFVWHHRRSTLRAYIKQQIGYGEAEALLRNKHPQRFNDRGQSIWGGRIYQGLGDTTPLGKPNIQYGIFGSAGYQCIYPPGGSWVYYLMSSIEWWAISLALIVTGLFSLPAMCLGVAGIGCSLTLSWMHAWNRWKADGKGAFTHLFLAWGLWTLQPLIREGARYWFRHQFRKPSHSFEKDLANTENRFPTTFLPKRIQQYWAEEGQDRIEVLRELGPIFKKRGWIFRPNTPWEPWDYEIFMTNLYKLRLTTAEENHGGLRRLLRLRFQLLPTSLHFLFTIGGLFLCFAVGLQDTVIARWVFIVWLVLQWHYYRRACRAASLVQQVADDVIKTLGFYSMNPKIQSHLEDLEPHAESELATSEGG
;
A
#
# COMPACT_ATOMS: atom_id res chain seq x y z
N MET A 1 28.00 -3.00 27.51
CA MET A 1 26.79 -3.43 26.77
C MET A 1 27.18 -3.66 25.32
N ASN A 2 26.48 -4.53 24.58
CA ASN A 2 26.77 -4.73 23.16
C ASN A 2 26.20 -3.56 22.34
N SER A 3 26.72 -3.35 21.13
CA SER A 3 26.19 -2.31 20.23
C SER A 3 24.83 -2.72 19.67
N LEU A 4 23.91 -1.76 19.60
CA LEU A 4 22.61 -1.97 18.98
C LEU A 4 22.74 -1.88 17.45
N LYS A 5 21.98 -2.72 16.74
CA LYS A 5 21.88 -2.71 15.28
C LYS A 5 20.43 -2.55 14.84
N ALA A 6 20.22 -1.78 13.78
CA ALA A 6 18.91 -1.64 13.16
C ALA A 6 18.66 -2.79 12.17
N LYS A 7 17.53 -3.49 12.31
CA LYS A 7 17.12 -4.55 11.37
C LYS A 7 15.59 -4.53 11.22
N GLY A 8 15.12 -4.20 10.02
CA GLY A 8 13.68 -4.10 9.75
C GLY A 8 13.02 -3.00 10.57
N PHE A 9 12.04 -3.37 11.39
CA PHE A 9 11.30 -2.43 12.25
C PHE A 9 11.91 -2.20 13.63
N TYR A 10 12.86 -3.01 14.04
CA TYR A 10 13.34 -3.04 15.43
C TYR A 10 14.85 -2.85 15.51
N LEU A 11 15.30 -2.59 16.73
CA LEU A 11 16.70 -2.63 17.11
C LEU A 11 17.01 -4.00 17.71
N TYR A 12 18.25 -4.43 17.58
CA TYR A 12 18.71 -5.71 18.09
C TYR A 12 20.01 -5.52 18.87
N GLU A 13 20.08 -6.17 20.03
CA GLU A 13 21.32 -6.41 20.76
C GLU A 13 21.75 -7.85 20.47
N GLU A 14 22.82 -8.01 19.71
CA GLU A 14 23.16 -9.31 19.09
C GLU A 14 22.01 -9.84 18.21
N GLU A 15 21.33 -10.90 18.61
CA GLU A 15 20.16 -11.47 17.91
C GLU A 15 18.84 -11.23 18.66
N GLU A 16 18.89 -10.63 19.85
CA GLU A 16 17.70 -10.36 20.67
C GLU A 16 17.08 -9.02 20.31
N LYS A 17 15.75 -9.01 20.17
CA LYS A 17 15.00 -7.79 19.87
C LYS A 17 15.10 -6.83 21.06
N TRP A 18 15.60 -5.62 20.81
CA TRP A 18 15.70 -4.56 21.81
C TRP A 18 14.62 -3.50 21.59
N ILE A 19 13.82 -3.25 22.62
CA ILE A 19 12.75 -2.25 22.61
C ILE A 19 13.13 -1.10 23.56
N GLY A 20 13.10 0.12 23.03
CA GLY A 20 13.37 1.33 23.80
C GLY A 20 12.21 1.67 24.74
N LYS A 21 12.48 1.62 26.04
CA LYS A 21 11.59 2.03 27.13
C LYS A 21 12.20 3.28 27.76
N GLY A 22 11.83 4.42 27.20
CA GLY A 22 12.58 5.65 27.36
C GLY A 22 11.94 6.69 28.25
N VAL A 23 12.77 7.49 28.90
CA VAL A 23 12.38 8.76 29.50
C VAL A 23 13.35 9.85 29.08
N THR A 24 12.87 11.08 28.92
CA THR A 24 13.74 12.22 28.66
C THR A 24 14.27 12.79 29.98
N TYR A 25 15.54 13.19 29.99
CA TYR A 25 16.25 13.60 31.20
C TYR A 25 16.97 14.94 30.98
N GLY A 26 16.43 16.00 31.58
CA GLY A 26 16.91 17.37 31.46
C GLY A 26 16.52 18.03 30.13
N PRO A 27 17.04 19.24 29.85
CA PRO A 27 18.14 19.93 30.54
C PRO A 27 17.77 20.49 31.92
N PHE A 28 18.78 20.52 32.81
CA PHE A 28 18.68 21.00 34.19
C PHE A 28 19.50 22.27 34.41
N GLN A 29 19.27 22.91 35.55
CA GLN A 29 20.15 24.00 35.99
C GLN A 29 21.58 23.48 36.12
N PRO A 30 22.61 24.25 35.70
CA PRO A 30 23.98 23.82 35.83
C PRO A 30 24.36 23.53 37.29
N ASN A 31 24.94 22.35 37.56
CA ASN A 31 25.47 21.99 38.87
C ASN A 31 26.70 22.83 39.25
N GLU A 32 27.29 22.55 40.41
CA GLU A 32 28.51 23.21 40.89
C GLU A 32 29.71 23.11 39.93
N ARG A 33 29.70 22.13 39.01
CA ARG A 33 30.73 21.93 37.97
C ARG A 33 30.39 22.66 36.67
N GLY A 34 29.25 23.35 36.60
CA GLY A 34 28.75 24.05 35.42
C GLY A 34 28.15 23.11 34.36
N GLU A 35 27.86 21.86 34.72
CA GLU A 35 27.27 20.87 33.83
C GLU A 35 25.74 20.91 33.95
N PRO A 36 24.97 20.82 32.85
CA PRO A 36 23.51 20.96 32.84
C PRO A 36 22.77 19.71 33.35
N PHE A 37 23.23 19.17 34.48
CA PHE A 37 22.70 17.99 35.16
C PHE A 37 22.59 18.26 36.66
N PRO A 38 21.75 17.51 37.41
CA PRO A 38 21.64 17.65 38.86
C PRO A 38 22.93 17.25 39.58
N SER A 39 22.90 17.32 40.91
CA SER A 39 23.98 16.77 41.74
C SER A 39 24.18 15.27 41.50
N VAL A 40 25.40 14.76 41.67
CA VAL A 40 25.72 13.33 41.48
C VAL A 40 24.84 12.43 42.35
N SER A 41 24.56 12.84 43.60
CA SER A 41 23.64 12.10 44.48
C SER A 41 22.22 12.04 43.95
N GLN A 42 21.73 13.14 43.35
CA GLN A 42 20.40 13.16 42.74
C GLN A 42 20.36 12.29 41.49
N ILE A 43 21.41 12.30 40.67
CA ILE A 43 21.52 11.45 39.47
C ILE A 43 21.41 9.96 39.85
N HIS A 44 22.12 9.51 40.90
CA HIS A 44 22.00 8.14 41.37
C HIS A 44 20.58 7.77 41.82
N HIS A 45 19.91 8.67 42.55
CA HIS A 45 18.53 8.46 42.99
C HIS A 45 17.57 8.37 41.79
N ASP A 46 17.69 9.30 40.85
CA ASP A 46 16.88 9.35 39.64
C ASP A 46 17.10 8.09 38.80
N PHE A 47 18.35 7.66 38.58
CA PHE A 47 18.67 6.46 37.79
C PHE A 47 18.17 5.17 38.43
N GLU A 48 18.28 5.05 39.76
CA GLU A 48 17.71 3.92 40.49
C GLU A 48 16.20 3.82 40.28
N SER A 49 15.49 4.94 40.43
CA SER A 49 14.04 4.98 40.26
C SER A 49 13.60 4.75 38.81
N ILE A 50 14.32 5.32 37.83
CA ILE A 50 14.06 5.14 36.40
C ILE A 50 14.24 3.67 36.01
N ALA A 51 15.33 3.05 36.46
CA ALA A 51 15.59 1.63 36.18
C ALA A 51 14.56 0.73 36.87
N ALA A 52 14.19 1.03 38.12
CA ALA A 52 13.17 0.29 38.87
C ALA A 52 11.77 0.37 38.22
N MET A 53 11.45 1.50 37.58
CA MET A 53 10.23 1.67 36.79
C MET A 53 10.18 0.73 35.57
N GLY A 54 11.33 0.22 35.12
CA GLY A 54 11.46 -0.67 33.96
C GLY A 54 11.95 0.03 32.69
N ALA A 55 12.34 1.31 32.76
CA ALA A 55 12.99 2.01 31.67
C ALA A 55 14.42 1.46 31.43
N ASN A 56 14.89 1.50 30.18
CA ASN A 56 16.20 0.96 29.78
C ASN A 56 17.03 1.96 28.97
N VAL A 57 16.50 3.16 28.70
CA VAL A 57 17.18 4.18 27.92
C VAL A 57 16.79 5.58 28.38
N LEU A 58 17.78 6.46 28.46
CA LEU A 58 17.60 7.89 28.73
C LEU A 58 17.83 8.67 27.45
N ARG A 59 16.97 9.64 27.15
CA ARG A 59 17.27 10.67 26.15
C ARG A 59 17.77 11.94 26.84
N VAL A 60 18.94 12.40 26.44
CA VAL A 60 19.55 13.63 26.97
C VAL A 60 19.77 14.65 25.86
N TYR A 61 19.48 15.93 26.15
CA TYR A 61 19.51 17.02 25.16
C TYR A 61 20.87 17.70 25.01
N THR A 62 21.81 17.35 25.88
CA THR A 62 23.18 17.84 25.90
C THR A 62 24.13 16.66 26.03
N VAL A 63 25.31 16.76 25.41
CA VAL A 63 26.32 15.71 25.49
C VAL A 63 26.83 15.58 26.93
N PRO A 64 26.59 14.45 27.61
CA PRO A 64 27.04 14.27 28.99
C PRO A 64 28.55 14.01 29.04
N ASN A 65 29.13 14.07 30.23
CA ASN A 65 30.51 13.63 30.46
C ASN A 65 30.57 12.09 30.58
N ARG A 66 31.79 11.55 30.63
CA ARG A 66 32.01 10.10 30.75
C ARG A 66 31.50 9.52 32.07
N GLU A 67 31.65 10.25 33.18
CA GLU A 67 31.19 9.81 34.52
C GLU A 67 29.68 9.56 34.53
N PHE A 68 28.90 10.46 33.91
CA PHE A 68 27.45 10.31 33.74
C PHE A 68 27.09 9.07 32.91
N ALA A 69 27.80 8.83 31.81
CA ALA A 69 27.57 7.66 30.97
C ALA A 69 27.88 6.35 31.70
N GLU A 70 28.98 6.32 32.47
CA GLU A 70 29.35 5.17 33.30
C GLU A 70 28.29 4.93 34.40
N MET A 71 27.85 5.97 35.11
CA MET A 71 26.77 5.88 36.10
C MET A 71 25.47 5.33 35.49
N ALA A 72 25.03 5.82 34.32
CA ALA A 72 23.84 5.28 33.66
C ALA A 72 23.99 3.79 33.33
N GLY A 73 25.19 3.38 32.90
CA GLY A 73 25.52 1.99 32.60
C GLY A 73 25.46 1.06 33.83
N GLU A 74 25.81 1.56 35.02
CA GLU A 74 25.73 0.80 36.29
C GLU A 74 24.30 0.38 36.63
N TYR A 75 23.30 1.20 36.27
CA TYR A 75 21.87 0.90 36.44
C TYR A 75 21.25 0.19 35.23
N GLY A 76 22.04 -0.20 34.24
CA GLY A 76 21.54 -0.86 33.03
C GLY A 76 20.86 0.09 32.03
N LEU A 77 21.08 1.41 32.16
CA LEU A 77 20.50 2.42 31.28
C LEU A 77 21.44 2.73 30.10
N ARG A 78 20.87 2.74 28.90
CA ARG A 78 21.54 3.25 27.69
C ARG A 78 21.28 4.73 27.48
N LEU A 79 22.10 5.38 26.66
CA LEU A 79 21.97 6.80 26.32
C LEU A 79 21.60 7.01 24.85
N LEU A 80 20.49 7.72 24.61
CA LEU A 80 20.16 8.37 23.35
C LEU A 80 20.55 9.85 23.46
N VAL A 81 21.61 10.27 22.78
CA VAL A 81 22.20 11.60 22.97
C VAL A 81 21.87 12.51 21.81
N ASP A 82 21.21 13.64 22.07
CA ASP A 82 21.07 14.70 21.08
C ASP A 82 22.40 15.45 20.91
N ILE A 83 22.84 15.63 19.67
CA ILE A 83 24.05 16.35 19.33
C ILE A 83 23.71 17.83 19.09
N PRO A 84 24.18 18.77 19.93
CA PRO A 84 23.79 20.17 19.84
C PRO A 84 24.52 20.90 18.70
N TRP A 85 23.74 21.57 17.85
CA TRP A 85 24.22 22.53 16.85
C TRP A 85 23.07 23.51 16.52
N PRO A 86 23.36 24.70 15.95
CA PRO A 86 22.37 25.77 15.81
C PRO A 86 21.42 25.54 14.61
N LYS A 87 20.49 24.60 14.80
CA LYS A 87 19.47 24.14 13.84
C LYS A 87 18.45 25.19 13.38
N HIS A 88 18.35 26.30 14.11
CA HIS A 88 17.45 27.43 13.80
C HIS A 88 18.10 28.49 12.89
N LEU A 89 19.38 28.35 12.56
CA LEU A 89 20.07 29.27 11.65
C LEU A 89 20.00 28.78 10.20
N ASP A 90 20.06 29.71 9.25
CA ASP A 90 20.15 29.40 7.82
C ASP A 90 21.56 28.88 7.47
N ALA A 91 21.77 27.58 7.66
CA ALA A 91 22.96 26.85 7.22
C ALA A 91 22.88 26.39 5.75
N TYR A 92 21.85 26.81 5.01
CA TYR A 92 21.57 26.30 3.66
C TYR A 92 22.12 27.23 2.59
N ASP A 93 21.95 28.53 2.78
CA ASP A 93 22.46 29.57 1.89
C ASP A 93 23.71 30.27 2.45
N ASN A 94 24.01 30.10 3.75
CA ASN A 94 25.21 30.64 4.39
C ASN A 94 26.27 29.55 4.66
N HIS A 95 27.32 29.55 3.84
CA HIS A 95 28.43 28.59 3.95
C HIS A 95 29.19 28.67 5.28
N ALA A 96 29.36 29.86 5.87
CA ALA A 96 30.07 29.99 7.15
C ALA A 96 29.29 29.35 8.31
N VAL A 97 27.96 29.52 8.31
CA VAL A 97 27.08 28.86 9.29
C VAL A 97 27.11 27.35 9.08
N ARG A 98 27.10 26.90 7.82
CA ARG A 98 27.21 25.47 7.50
C ARG A 98 28.50 24.84 8.02
N ASP A 99 29.64 25.46 7.76
CA ASP A 99 30.96 24.95 8.21
C ASP A 99 31.05 24.92 9.74
N MET A 100 30.50 25.94 10.41
CA MET A 100 30.37 25.96 11.87
C MET A 100 29.53 24.78 12.38
N CYS A 101 28.36 24.51 11.78
CA CYS A 101 27.52 23.38 12.18
C CYS A 101 28.24 22.03 12.01
N LEU A 102 28.97 21.84 10.90
CA LEU A 102 29.74 20.61 10.65
C LEU A 102 30.83 20.41 11.69
N GLU A 103 31.60 21.45 12.00
CA GLU A 103 32.66 21.40 13.01
C GLU A 103 32.12 21.16 14.43
N MET A 104 30.99 21.79 14.77
CA MET A 104 30.31 21.54 16.05
C MET A 104 29.86 20.08 16.17
N VAL A 105 29.20 19.53 15.15
CA VAL A 105 28.79 18.12 15.17
C VAL A 105 30.00 17.21 15.34
N ARG A 106 31.08 17.43 14.59
CA ARG A 106 32.31 16.65 14.73
C ARG A 106 32.86 16.70 16.17
N THR A 107 32.95 17.90 16.74
CA THR A 107 33.48 18.11 18.09
C THR A 107 32.62 17.42 19.16
N GLU A 108 31.30 17.56 19.08
CA GLU A 108 30.37 16.98 20.05
C GLU A 108 30.31 15.44 19.95
N VAL A 109 30.35 14.89 18.73
CA VAL A 109 30.38 13.43 18.51
C VAL A 109 31.66 12.80 19.06
N GLN A 110 32.81 13.49 18.98
CA GLN A 110 34.07 12.98 19.55
C GLN A 110 33.99 12.77 21.07
N LYS A 111 33.19 13.56 21.79
CA LYS A 111 33.06 13.46 23.26
C LYS A 111 32.38 12.16 23.72
N VAL A 112 31.51 11.59 22.89
CA VAL A 112 30.77 10.35 23.22
C VAL A 112 31.45 9.08 22.69
N LYS A 113 32.63 9.20 22.08
CA LYS A 113 33.32 8.10 21.40
C LYS A 113 33.62 6.89 22.28
N ASP A 114 33.91 7.15 23.55
CA ASP A 114 34.29 6.12 24.52
C ASP A 114 33.09 5.54 25.30
N PHE A 115 31.86 5.96 24.98
CA PHE A 115 30.67 5.50 25.70
C PHE A 115 30.29 4.09 25.26
N THR A 116 30.18 3.17 26.22
CA THR A 116 29.89 1.75 25.94
C THR A 116 28.40 1.39 26.02
N ASN A 117 27.57 2.33 26.48
CA ASN A 117 26.12 2.18 26.68
C ASN A 117 25.30 3.12 25.78
N LEU A 118 25.83 3.53 24.62
CA LEU A 118 25.03 4.28 23.65
C LEU A 118 23.90 3.41 23.10
N ALA A 119 22.67 3.95 23.11
CA ALA A 119 21.57 3.47 22.28
C ALA A 119 21.66 4.06 20.87
N GLY A 120 22.08 5.32 20.76
CA GLY A 120 22.28 6.02 19.50
C GLY A 120 22.44 7.52 19.68
N LEU A 121 22.53 8.24 18.56
CA LEU A 121 22.62 9.71 18.52
C LEU A 121 21.44 10.30 17.74
N ILE A 122 20.98 11.48 18.17
CA ILE A 122 20.05 12.32 17.41
C ILE A 122 20.84 13.50 16.85
N LEU A 123 21.07 13.51 15.52
CA LEU A 123 21.81 14.58 14.84
C LEU A 123 20.96 15.82 14.54
N GLY A 124 19.71 15.85 14.94
CA GLY A 124 18.85 17.02 14.81
C GLY A 124 17.49 16.72 15.40
N ASN A 125 16.92 17.71 16.06
CA ASN A 125 15.62 17.60 16.73
C ASN A 125 14.76 18.79 16.30
N GLU A 126 13.66 18.53 15.60
CA GLU A 126 12.67 19.53 15.17
C GLU A 126 13.27 20.75 14.43
N ILE A 127 13.77 20.54 13.20
CA ILE A 127 14.14 21.68 12.36
C ILE A 127 12.87 22.51 12.08
N PRO A 128 12.86 23.84 12.35
CA PRO A 128 11.66 24.66 12.22
C PRO A 128 10.98 24.57 10.85
N SER A 129 9.65 24.42 10.83
CA SER A 129 8.89 24.18 9.60
C SER A 129 8.96 25.34 8.61
N ASP A 130 9.05 26.57 9.10
CA ASP A 130 9.25 27.77 8.30
C ASP A 130 10.63 27.78 7.63
N LEU A 131 11.67 27.32 8.32
CA LEU A 131 13.01 27.17 7.79
C LEU A 131 13.08 26.06 6.74
N VAL A 132 12.43 24.91 6.97
CA VAL A 132 12.32 23.83 5.95
C VAL A 132 11.54 24.32 4.73
N ARG A 133 10.48 25.10 4.93
CA ARG A 133 9.70 25.71 3.84
C ARG A 133 10.51 26.77 3.08
N TRP A 134 11.33 27.56 3.77
CA TRP A 134 12.21 28.58 3.19
C TRP A 134 13.31 27.95 2.32
N ALA A 135 14.09 27.04 2.91
CA ALA A 135 15.22 26.40 2.24
C ALA A 135 14.77 25.37 1.18
N GLY A 136 13.63 24.71 1.44
CA GLY A 136 13.13 23.58 0.69
C GLY A 136 13.66 22.24 1.24
N PRO A 137 12.82 21.18 1.28
CA PRO A 137 13.17 19.90 1.94
C PRO A 137 14.49 19.29 1.46
N LYS A 138 14.77 19.38 0.16
CA LYS A 138 15.95 18.78 -0.46
C LYS A 138 17.27 19.44 0.00
N LYS A 139 17.27 20.75 0.27
CA LYS A 139 18.46 21.43 0.80
C LYS A 139 18.72 20.99 2.24
N VAL A 140 17.64 20.88 3.04
CA VAL A 140 17.70 20.40 4.43
C VAL A 140 18.21 18.96 4.49
N GLU A 141 17.68 18.06 3.66
CA GLU A 141 18.17 16.68 3.55
C GLU A 141 19.65 16.61 3.18
N ASN A 142 20.13 17.46 2.27
CA ASN A 142 21.55 17.48 1.90
C ASN A 142 22.42 17.91 3.09
N LEU A 143 22.02 18.93 3.85
CA LEU A 143 22.72 19.34 5.06
C LEU A 143 22.77 18.20 6.08
N LEU A 144 21.64 17.55 6.34
CA LEU A 144 21.56 16.40 7.24
C LEU A 144 22.46 15.24 6.79
N ARG A 145 22.59 15.00 5.47
CA ARG A 145 23.55 14.01 4.94
C ARG A 145 24.99 14.39 5.20
N ASP A 146 25.33 15.67 5.11
CA ASP A 146 26.68 16.14 5.38
C ASP A 146 27.01 16.05 6.87
N LEU A 147 26.08 16.44 7.76
CA LEU A 147 26.22 16.25 9.21
C LEU A 147 26.35 14.76 9.57
N LEU A 148 25.56 13.89 8.93
CA LEU A 148 25.67 12.44 9.13
C LEU A 148 27.03 11.90 8.71
N ARG A 149 27.62 12.40 7.61
CA ARG A 149 28.96 11.99 7.17
C ARG A 149 30.03 12.37 8.20
N GLU A 150 29.93 13.57 8.76
CA GLU A 150 30.83 14.01 9.82
C GLU A 150 30.72 13.08 11.04
N ALA A 151 29.52 12.85 11.54
CA ALA A 151 29.32 11.95 12.67
C ALA A 151 29.79 10.50 12.39
N ARG A 152 29.50 9.97 11.19
CA ARG A 152 29.92 8.63 10.76
C ARG A 152 31.43 8.47 10.63
N SER A 153 32.17 9.54 10.34
CA SER A 153 33.64 9.51 10.28
C SER A 153 34.28 9.25 11.65
N GLU A 154 33.60 9.66 12.72
CA GLU A 154 34.04 9.45 14.11
C GLU A 154 33.44 8.17 14.72
N LEU A 155 32.18 7.85 14.37
CA LEU A 155 31.40 6.73 14.90
C LEU A 155 30.76 5.90 13.76
N PRO A 156 31.52 4.99 13.13
CA PRO A 156 31.04 4.23 11.97
C PRO A 156 29.94 3.22 12.31
N ASP A 157 29.90 2.71 13.54
CA ASP A 157 29.02 1.59 13.94
C ASP A 157 27.86 2.02 14.87
N THR A 158 27.78 3.30 15.27
CA THR A 158 26.73 3.79 16.18
C THR A 158 25.41 4.05 15.45
N LEU A 159 24.26 3.80 16.07
CA LEU A 159 22.98 4.18 15.46
C LEU A 159 22.78 5.69 15.49
N ILE A 160 22.40 6.29 14.37
CA ILE A 160 22.19 7.73 14.22
C ILE A 160 20.83 7.98 13.59
N GLY A 161 20.05 8.86 14.23
CA GLY A 161 18.72 9.27 13.83
C GLY A 161 18.55 10.79 13.74
N TYR A 162 17.33 11.17 13.33
CA TYR A 162 16.84 12.54 13.32
C TYR A 162 15.45 12.55 13.94
N ALA A 163 15.25 13.35 15.00
CA ALA A 163 13.96 13.53 15.65
C ALA A 163 13.15 14.58 14.87
N ASN A 164 12.19 14.08 14.10
CA ASN A 164 11.25 14.90 13.35
C ASN A 164 10.00 15.21 14.21
N PHE A 165 9.07 15.98 13.67
CA PHE A 165 7.79 16.25 14.30
C PHE A 165 6.72 16.49 13.23
N PRO A 166 5.41 16.45 13.57
CA PRO A 166 4.34 16.58 12.60
C PRO A 166 4.37 17.84 11.73
N GLY A 167 4.97 18.94 12.23
CA GLY A 167 5.12 20.18 11.49
C GLY A 167 6.10 20.08 10.29
N THR A 168 6.97 19.07 10.26
CA THR A 168 7.89 18.79 9.15
C THR A 168 7.86 17.33 8.71
N GLU A 169 6.70 16.66 8.80
CA GLU A 169 6.52 15.27 8.31
C GLU A 169 6.94 15.10 6.84
N PHE A 170 6.77 16.14 6.03
CA PHE A 170 7.19 16.16 4.63
C PHE A 170 8.71 16.15 4.42
N LEU A 171 9.51 16.35 5.47
CA LEU A 171 10.95 16.11 5.49
C LEU A 171 11.18 14.63 5.82
N GLN A 172 11.58 13.82 4.84
CA GLN A 172 11.72 12.35 5.01
C GLN A 172 13.17 11.89 4.82
N PRO A 173 14.06 12.11 5.81
CA PRO A 173 15.47 11.72 5.68
C PRO A 173 15.66 10.22 5.90
N THR A 174 15.33 9.40 4.90
CA THR A 174 15.38 7.91 4.96
C THR A 174 16.79 7.31 5.04
N PHE A 175 17.83 8.13 5.11
CA PHE A 175 19.24 7.72 5.12
C PHE A 175 19.85 7.59 6.52
N PHE A 176 19.06 7.86 7.56
CA PHE A 176 19.40 7.57 8.95
C PHE A 176 19.13 6.11 9.30
N ASP A 177 19.76 5.60 10.37
CA ASP A 177 19.62 4.20 10.78
C ASP A 177 18.27 3.91 11.42
N PHE A 178 17.67 4.92 12.06
CA PHE A 178 16.33 4.90 12.59
C PHE A 178 15.63 6.25 12.38
N VAL A 179 14.31 6.22 12.40
CA VAL A 179 13.44 7.38 12.26
C VAL A 179 12.90 7.72 13.63
N ALA A 180 12.95 9.00 14.01
CA ALA A 180 12.43 9.47 15.29
C ALA A 180 11.37 10.56 15.09
N PHE A 181 10.35 10.57 15.96
CA PHE A 181 9.32 11.60 15.97
C PHE A 181 8.99 12.04 17.40
N ASN A 182 8.79 13.34 17.60
CA ASN A 182 8.13 13.90 18.78
C ASN A 182 6.66 14.12 18.44
N VAL A 183 5.74 13.55 19.21
CA VAL A 183 4.31 13.59 18.89
C VAL A 183 3.50 13.94 20.14
N TYR A 184 2.82 15.08 20.08
CA TYR A 184 1.89 15.55 21.10
C TYR A 184 0.49 15.63 20.47
N LEU A 185 -0.29 14.55 20.62
CA LEU A 185 -1.65 14.43 20.09
C LEU A 185 -2.58 13.77 21.12
N TYR A 186 -3.35 14.59 21.83
CA TYR A 186 -4.20 14.15 22.96
C TYR A 186 -5.54 13.50 22.53
N ASP A 187 -5.55 12.84 21.38
CA ASP A 187 -6.71 12.16 20.81
C ASP A 187 -6.26 10.75 20.45
N SER A 188 -6.53 9.77 21.32
CA SER A 188 -5.99 8.40 21.19
C SER A 188 -6.30 7.75 19.82
N PRO A 189 -7.52 7.84 19.26
CA PRO A 189 -7.80 7.34 17.92
C PRO A 189 -6.99 8.01 16.81
N LYS A 190 -6.83 9.34 16.86
CA LYS A 190 -6.01 10.06 15.87
C LYS A 190 -4.51 9.76 16.06
N PHE A 191 -4.05 9.60 17.29
CA PHE A 191 -2.68 9.20 17.61
C PHE A 191 -2.35 7.83 17.01
N GLU A 192 -3.20 6.82 17.22
CA GLU A 192 -3.02 5.50 16.60
C GLU A 192 -3.00 5.57 15.08
N SER A 193 -3.99 6.27 14.49
CA SER A 193 -4.06 6.46 13.03
C SER A 193 -2.80 7.15 12.47
N TYR A 194 -2.26 8.10 13.23
CA TYR A 194 -1.03 8.81 12.88
C TYR A 194 0.19 7.88 12.92
N LEU A 195 0.35 7.08 13.97
CA LEU A 195 1.46 6.13 14.10
C LEU A 195 1.41 5.03 13.04
N VAL A 196 0.22 4.49 12.75
CA VAL A 196 0.01 3.51 11.66
C VAL A 196 0.46 4.09 10.33
N ARG A 197 0.10 5.35 10.04
CA ARG A 197 0.54 6.06 8.84
C ARG A 197 2.06 6.30 8.82
N LEU A 198 2.65 6.76 9.93
CA LEU A 198 4.11 6.93 10.03
C LEU A 198 4.82 5.60 9.75
N ARG A 199 4.36 4.51 10.37
CA ARG A 199 4.95 3.19 10.20
C ARG A 199 4.93 2.72 8.74
N GLN A 200 3.84 3.01 8.02
CA GLN A 200 3.70 2.73 6.58
C GLN A 200 4.59 3.60 5.68
N MET A 201 4.85 4.85 6.07
CA MET A 201 5.75 5.74 5.32
C MET A 201 7.22 5.30 5.42
N TYR A 202 7.59 4.62 6.51
CA TYR A 202 8.96 4.16 6.77
C TYR A 202 9.04 2.63 6.87
N PRO A 203 8.74 1.85 5.81
CA PRO A 203 8.57 0.40 5.92
C PRO A 203 9.88 -0.39 6.13
N HIS A 204 11.04 0.26 6.22
CA HIS A 204 12.34 -0.43 6.33
C HIS A 204 13.25 0.18 7.41
N SER A 205 12.70 0.98 8.31
CA SER A 205 13.47 1.66 9.34
C SER A 205 12.85 1.43 10.71
N PRO A 206 13.64 1.24 11.77
CA PRO A 206 13.13 1.36 13.13
C PRO A 206 12.50 2.74 13.34
N LEU A 207 11.31 2.78 13.93
CA LEU A 207 10.60 4.02 14.24
C LEU A 207 10.54 4.18 15.76
N ILE A 208 10.98 5.33 16.26
CA ILE A 208 11.05 5.63 17.68
C ILE A 208 10.25 6.90 17.96
N LEU A 209 9.40 6.90 18.98
CA LEU A 209 8.84 8.15 19.50
C LEU A 209 9.79 8.70 20.53
N THR A 210 10.47 9.78 20.21
CA THR A 210 11.51 10.35 21.07
C THR A 210 10.94 11.32 22.10
N GLU A 211 9.69 11.73 21.95
CA GLU A 211 8.88 12.45 22.95
C GLU A 211 7.39 12.13 22.75
N ILE A 212 6.74 11.72 23.84
CA ILE A 212 5.30 11.73 24.06
C ILE A 212 5.10 12.31 25.46
N GLY A 213 4.27 13.32 25.60
CA GLY A 213 4.00 13.92 26.90
C GLY A 213 2.56 14.38 27.00
N TYR A 214 2.11 14.58 28.23
CA TYR A 214 0.85 15.25 28.55
C TYR A 214 1.12 16.18 29.73
N HIS A 215 0.74 17.46 29.56
CA HIS A 215 0.89 18.46 30.60
C HIS A 215 -0.20 18.25 31.64
N ALA A 216 0.19 18.06 32.89
CA ALA A 216 -0.77 17.86 33.97
C ALA A 216 -0.41 18.57 35.27
N ASP A 217 -1.34 19.34 35.80
CA ASP A 217 -1.31 19.86 37.16
C ASP A 217 -1.98 18.86 38.13
N SER A 218 -2.08 19.24 39.41
CA SER A 218 -2.66 18.38 40.45
C SER A 218 -4.12 17.98 40.19
N GLU A 219 -4.85 18.67 39.31
CA GLU A 219 -6.26 18.41 39.05
C GLU A 219 -6.48 17.36 37.95
N ASN A 220 -5.46 17.08 37.11
CA ASN A 220 -5.59 16.23 35.92
C ASN A 220 -4.46 15.17 35.76
N GLU A 221 -3.75 14.82 36.84
CA GLU A 221 -2.77 13.72 36.82
C GLU A 221 -3.36 12.38 36.36
N GLU A 222 -4.66 12.14 36.58
CA GLU A 222 -5.34 10.94 36.10
C GLU A 222 -5.40 10.90 34.57
N ASP A 223 -5.67 12.04 33.93
CA ASP A 223 -5.71 12.16 32.47
C ASP A 223 -4.31 11.94 31.89
N GLN A 224 -3.27 12.45 32.56
CA GLN A 224 -1.87 12.20 32.19
C GLN A 224 -1.54 10.70 32.23
N ALA A 225 -1.91 10.03 33.33
CA ALA A 225 -1.65 8.62 33.52
C ALA A 225 -2.36 7.79 32.45
N GLN A 226 -3.65 8.03 32.23
CA GLN A 226 -4.45 7.36 31.21
C GLN A 226 -3.86 7.58 29.80
N PHE A 227 -3.59 8.83 29.43
CA PHE A 227 -3.07 9.16 28.10
C PHE A 227 -1.71 8.52 27.83
N LEU A 228 -0.77 8.60 28.78
CA LEU A 228 0.57 8.03 28.61
C LEU A 228 0.51 6.49 28.54
N GLY A 229 -0.30 5.85 29.40
CA GLY A 229 -0.51 4.40 29.36
C GLY A 229 -1.06 3.94 28.01
N GLU A 230 -2.15 4.55 27.56
CA GLU A 230 -2.76 4.25 26.26
C GLU A 230 -1.79 4.50 25.09
N SER A 231 -1.11 5.64 25.08
CA SER A 231 -0.22 6.04 23.98
C SER A 231 1.01 5.14 23.87
N LEU A 232 1.62 4.76 25.00
CA LEU A 232 2.75 3.81 25.01
C LEU A 232 2.30 2.42 24.53
N ALA A 233 1.17 1.93 25.02
CA ALA A 233 0.61 0.65 24.58
C ALA A 233 0.29 0.65 23.07
N VAL A 234 -0.24 1.76 22.54
CA VAL A 234 -0.46 1.96 21.10
C VAL A 234 0.88 1.96 20.34
N ALA A 235 1.90 2.66 20.83
CA ALA A 235 3.21 2.73 20.17
C ALA A 235 3.82 1.33 20.00
N TYR A 236 3.84 0.52 21.04
CA TYR A 236 4.34 -0.86 20.96
C TYR A 236 3.42 -1.76 20.13
N ARG A 237 2.08 -1.59 20.21
CA ARG A 237 1.11 -2.30 19.36
C ARG A 237 1.36 -2.09 17.86
N VAL A 238 1.63 -0.85 17.48
CA VAL A 238 1.89 -0.46 16.08
C VAL A 238 3.26 -0.97 15.59
N GLY A 239 4.13 -1.42 16.50
CA GLY A 239 5.44 -1.97 16.18
C GLY A 239 6.52 -0.91 16.05
N LEU A 240 6.54 0.04 16.98
CA LEU A 240 7.65 0.98 17.14
C LEU A 240 8.81 0.31 17.88
N ALA A 241 10.04 0.69 17.53
CA ALA A 241 11.27 0.21 18.15
C ALA A 241 11.53 0.81 19.54
N GLY A 242 10.83 1.89 19.89
CA GLY A 242 10.88 2.49 21.21
C GLY A 242 9.97 3.70 21.35
N ALA A 243 9.70 4.06 22.59
CA ALA A 243 8.91 5.23 22.96
C ALA A 243 9.51 5.89 24.20
N PHE A 244 9.53 7.22 24.22
CA PHE A 244 10.14 8.03 25.26
C PHE A 244 9.10 8.97 25.86
N VAL A 245 8.90 8.87 27.17
CA VAL A 245 8.05 9.80 27.91
C VAL A 245 8.79 11.11 28.12
N PHE A 246 8.17 12.19 27.67
CA PHE A 246 8.55 13.55 27.98
C PHE A 246 7.69 14.00 29.18
N SER A 247 8.23 14.08 30.40
CA SER A 247 9.65 13.94 30.82
C SER A 247 9.81 13.13 32.10
N TRP A 248 11.06 12.86 32.55
CA TRP A 248 11.30 12.25 33.86
C TRP A 248 10.70 13.08 34.98
N THR A 249 11.03 14.38 35.04
CA THR A 249 10.62 15.33 36.07
C THR A 249 10.04 16.61 35.45
N ASP A 250 9.26 17.35 36.23
CA ASP A 250 8.83 18.71 35.92
C ASP A 250 9.98 19.74 35.92
N GLU A 251 11.11 19.40 36.53
CA GLU A 251 12.29 20.27 36.54
C GLU A 251 12.85 20.44 35.12
N TRP A 252 12.80 21.66 34.59
CA TRP A 252 13.28 21.97 33.26
C TRP A 252 13.95 23.34 33.17
N HIS A 253 15.16 23.39 32.61
CA HIS A 253 15.94 24.61 32.48
C HIS A 253 16.45 24.80 31.06
N THR A 254 16.01 25.86 30.38
CA THR A 254 16.45 26.16 29.01
C THR A 254 16.54 27.65 28.76
N GLY A 255 17.44 28.07 27.86
CA GLY A 255 17.64 29.50 27.56
C GLY A 255 18.16 30.35 28.74
N GLY A 256 18.67 29.71 29.80
CA GLY A 256 19.19 30.37 31.00
C GLY A 256 18.13 30.70 32.06
N TYR A 257 16.94 30.13 31.97
CA TYR A 257 15.87 30.29 32.96
C TYR A 257 15.10 28.98 33.17
N ASP A 258 14.45 28.88 34.33
CA ASP A 258 13.60 27.74 34.68
C ASP A 258 12.24 27.86 34.00
N ILE A 259 11.76 26.74 33.46
CA ILE A 259 10.43 26.64 32.87
C ILE A 259 9.48 26.15 33.96
N THR A 260 8.64 27.06 34.46
CA THR A 260 7.79 26.82 35.63
C THR A 260 6.35 26.47 35.28
N ASP A 261 5.98 26.63 34.01
CA ASP A 261 4.66 26.33 33.46
C ASP A 261 4.58 24.92 32.86
N TRP A 262 5.66 24.15 32.89
CA TRP A 262 5.71 22.77 32.39
C TRP A 262 5.53 21.77 33.52
N SER A 263 4.56 20.88 33.34
CA SER A 263 4.25 19.82 34.30
C SER A 263 4.06 18.49 33.57
N PHE A 264 5.10 18.08 32.86
CA PHE A 264 5.14 16.87 32.01
C PHE A 264 5.80 15.67 32.70
N GLY A 265 6.44 15.88 33.85
CA GLY A 265 7.20 14.89 34.58
C GLY A 265 6.37 13.69 35.01
N LEU A 266 7.02 12.54 35.12
CA LEU A 266 6.53 11.38 35.88
C LEU A 266 6.69 11.58 37.38
N VAL A 267 7.63 12.45 37.76
CA VAL A 267 7.80 12.96 39.11
C VAL A 267 7.76 14.48 39.11
N ASP A 268 7.41 15.09 40.23
CA ASP A 268 7.43 16.56 40.36
C ASP A 268 8.87 17.11 40.49
N VAL A 269 9.00 18.41 40.77
CA VAL A 269 10.31 19.07 40.92
C VAL A 269 11.06 18.57 42.17
N GLU A 270 10.34 18.12 43.20
CA GLU A 270 10.88 17.48 44.41
C GLU A 270 11.18 15.98 44.26
N ARG A 271 10.85 15.38 43.11
CA ARG A 271 10.97 13.94 42.79
C ARG A 271 9.94 13.05 43.50
N GLU A 272 8.83 13.60 43.94
CA GLU A 272 7.68 12.80 44.37
C GLU A 272 6.95 12.22 43.14
N THR A 273 6.55 10.95 43.23
CA THR A 273 5.94 10.22 42.11
C THR A 273 4.53 10.70 41.82
N LYS A 274 4.24 11.01 40.55
CA LYS A 274 2.88 11.25 40.07
C LYS A 274 2.18 9.94 39.72
N LYS A 275 0.86 9.98 39.54
CA LYS A 275 0.08 8.79 39.13
C LYS A 275 0.56 8.15 37.81
N SER A 276 1.03 8.98 36.88
CA SER A 276 1.55 8.55 35.60
C SER A 276 2.78 7.64 35.72
N PHE A 277 3.61 7.81 36.76
CA PHE A 277 4.78 6.95 37.02
C PHE A 277 4.39 5.48 37.10
N HIS A 278 3.34 5.16 37.87
CA HIS A 278 2.90 3.78 38.06
C HIS A 278 2.35 3.18 36.77
N THR A 279 1.52 3.94 36.05
CA THR A 279 0.93 3.46 34.79
C THR A 279 1.99 3.23 33.72
N VAL A 280 2.97 4.14 33.60
CA VAL A 280 4.11 3.96 32.68
C VAL A 280 4.97 2.77 33.09
N SER A 281 5.17 2.54 34.39
CA SER A 281 5.89 1.37 34.90
C SER A 281 5.23 0.07 34.47
N ASP A 282 3.91 -0.05 34.61
CA ASP A 282 3.16 -1.24 34.21
C ASP A 282 3.33 -1.53 32.70
N VAL A 283 3.26 -0.49 31.85
CA VAL A 283 3.49 -0.65 30.41
C VAL A 283 4.94 -1.02 30.10
N PHE A 284 5.93 -0.40 30.75
CA PHE A 284 7.35 -0.71 30.51
C PHE A 284 7.76 -2.10 30.98
N GLN A 285 7.12 -2.65 32.00
CA GLN A 285 7.38 -4.01 32.47
C GLN A 285 6.73 -5.07 31.56
N SER A 286 5.63 -4.73 30.89
CA SER A 286 4.91 -5.63 29.97
C SER A 286 5.33 -5.49 28.49
N ALA A 287 6.01 -4.41 28.11
CA ALA A 287 6.45 -4.20 26.73
C ALA A 287 7.42 -5.30 26.21
N PRO A 288 7.33 -5.70 24.92
CA PRO A 288 6.44 -5.14 23.88
C PRO A 288 5.00 -5.67 23.91
N GLN A 289 4.74 -6.76 24.65
CA GLN A 289 3.42 -7.39 24.78
C GLN A 289 2.61 -6.72 25.91
N CYS A 290 2.29 -5.44 25.72
CA CYS A 290 1.73 -4.57 26.77
C CYS A 290 0.34 -4.98 27.29
N ASP A 291 -0.37 -5.84 26.55
CA ASP A 291 -1.73 -6.29 26.88
C ASP A 291 -1.82 -7.80 26.67
N GLU A 292 -2.21 -8.56 27.69
CA GLU A 292 -2.53 -9.98 27.48
C GLU A 292 -3.64 -10.13 26.44
N LEU A 293 -3.51 -11.10 25.53
CA LEU A 293 -4.59 -11.42 24.59
C LEU A 293 -5.81 -11.93 25.38
N PRO A 294 -6.98 -11.28 25.31
CA PRO A 294 -8.18 -11.73 26.04
C PRO A 294 -8.59 -13.17 25.72
N HIS A 295 -8.26 -13.63 24.51
CA HIS A 295 -8.46 -15.01 24.07
C HIS A 295 -7.21 -15.50 23.31
N ILE A 296 -6.89 -16.78 23.41
CA ILE A 296 -5.76 -17.38 22.69
C ILE A 296 -6.32 -18.43 21.72
N PRO A 297 -6.94 -17.99 20.60
CA PRO A 297 -7.56 -18.91 19.64
C PRO A 297 -6.51 -19.82 19.01
N LYS A 298 -6.92 -21.03 18.62
CA LYS A 298 -6.00 -21.91 17.88
C LYS A 298 -5.76 -21.34 16.48
N VAL A 299 -4.49 -21.22 16.08
CA VAL A 299 -4.10 -20.80 14.72
C VAL A 299 -3.56 -21.99 13.93
N SER A 300 -4.03 -22.19 12.70
CA SER A 300 -3.39 -23.10 11.74
C SER A 300 -2.58 -22.31 10.74
N VAL A 301 -1.26 -22.42 10.79
CA VAL A 301 -0.35 -21.81 9.83
C VAL A 301 -0.20 -22.74 8.62
N VAL A 302 -0.62 -22.28 7.44
CA VAL A 302 -0.57 -23.02 6.18
C VAL A 302 0.55 -22.47 5.31
N VAL A 303 1.48 -23.35 4.93
CA VAL A 303 2.58 -23.07 4.00
C VAL A 303 2.35 -23.85 2.71
N ALA A 304 2.02 -23.17 1.61
CA ALA A 304 1.94 -23.80 0.30
C ALA A 304 3.31 -23.73 -0.38
N THR A 305 3.84 -24.88 -0.84
CA THR A 305 5.17 -24.95 -1.45
C THR A 305 5.15 -25.75 -2.76
N TYR A 306 5.95 -25.29 -3.72
CA TYR A 306 6.25 -26.01 -4.97
C TYR A 306 7.67 -25.68 -5.42
N ASN A 307 8.56 -26.67 -5.33
CA ASN A 307 10.00 -26.51 -5.52
C ASN A 307 10.60 -25.41 -4.61
N GLY A 308 10.28 -25.50 -3.32
CA GLY A 308 10.67 -24.55 -2.28
C GLY A 308 12.01 -24.86 -1.62
N GLY A 309 12.80 -25.80 -2.13
CA GLY A 309 13.97 -26.35 -1.42
C GLY A 309 15.05 -25.33 -1.05
N LYS A 310 15.04 -24.13 -1.64
CA LYS A 310 16.01 -23.06 -1.32
C LYS A 310 15.65 -22.22 -0.10
N THR A 311 14.38 -22.12 0.26
CA THR A 311 13.88 -21.16 1.25
C THR A 311 12.99 -21.80 2.31
N LEU A 312 12.44 -22.99 2.03
CA LEU A 312 11.53 -23.67 2.95
C LEU A 312 12.17 -23.95 4.31
N GLY A 313 13.44 -24.36 4.37
CA GLY A 313 14.13 -24.64 5.65
C GLY A 313 14.07 -23.43 6.59
N GLN A 314 14.51 -22.26 6.12
CA GLN A 314 14.45 -21.02 6.89
C GLN A 314 13.02 -20.61 7.27
N CYS A 315 12.04 -20.85 6.39
CA CYS A 315 10.63 -20.63 6.71
C CYS A 315 10.20 -21.47 7.92
N LEU A 316 10.48 -22.78 7.91
CA LEU A 316 10.10 -23.70 8.98
C LEU A 316 10.86 -23.42 10.28
N GLU A 317 12.17 -23.17 10.21
CA GLU A 317 12.99 -22.75 11.35
C GLU A 317 12.41 -21.50 12.03
N SER A 318 11.96 -20.50 11.25
CA SER A 318 11.35 -19.30 11.84
C SER A 318 10.00 -19.56 12.52
N LEU A 319 9.21 -20.52 12.02
CA LEU A 319 7.94 -20.89 12.62
C LEU A 319 8.13 -21.64 13.95
N GLU A 320 9.28 -22.29 14.15
CA GLU A 320 9.64 -22.89 15.44
C GLU A 320 10.02 -21.83 16.49
N THR A 321 10.39 -20.62 16.07
CA THR A 321 10.70 -19.48 16.96
C THR A 321 9.51 -18.55 17.22
N VAL A 322 8.34 -18.80 16.62
CA VAL A 322 7.15 -17.98 16.85
C VAL A 322 6.67 -18.14 18.30
N ASP A 323 6.59 -17.02 19.02
CA ASP A 323 6.10 -16.95 20.39
C ASP A 323 4.57 -16.80 20.40
N TYR A 324 3.90 -17.93 20.18
CA TYR A 324 2.46 -18.03 20.33
C TYR A 324 2.09 -19.42 20.84
N PRO A 325 1.33 -19.56 21.93
CA PRO A 325 1.22 -20.85 22.62
C PRO A 325 0.26 -21.86 21.96
N ASN A 326 -0.62 -21.44 21.03
CA ASN A 326 -1.71 -22.29 20.52
C ASN A 326 -1.78 -22.30 18.98
N PHE A 327 -0.76 -22.84 18.31
CA PHE A 327 -0.78 -23.00 16.85
C PHE A 327 -0.30 -24.36 16.37
N GLU A 328 -0.63 -24.67 15.12
CA GLU A 328 -0.10 -25.81 14.38
C GLU A 328 0.41 -25.36 13.01
N VAL A 329 1.41 -26.06 12.47
CA VAL A 329 1.96 -25.78 11.14
C VAL A 329 1.57 -26.91 10.18
N ILE A 330 1.00 -26.54 9.04
CA ILE A 330 0.58 -27.42 7.96
C ILE A 330 1.31 -27.00 6.69
N VAL A 331 2.18 -27.87 6.17
CA VAL A 331 2.86 -27.63 4.89
C VAL A 331 2.19 -28.45 3.80
N VAL A 332 1.77 -27.79 2.72
CA VAL A 332 1.20 -28.45 1.55
C VAL A 332 2.20 -28.39 0.40
N ASP A 333 2.82 -29.53 0.11
CA ASP A 333 3.70 -29.74 -1.03
C ASP A 333 2.89 -30.07 -2.29
N ASP A 334 2.83 -29.11 -3.22
CA ASP A 334 2.09 -29.18 -4.49
C ASP A 334 2.90 -29.88 -5.60
N GLY A 335 3.49 -31.03 -5.25
CA GLY A 335 4.17 -31.93 -6.17
C GLY A 335 5.59 -31.49 -6.51
N SER A 336 6.37 -31.07 -5.51
CA SER A 336 7.77 -30.67 -5.68
C SER A 336 8.64 -31.81 -6.22
N THR A 337 9.67 -31.43 -6.97
CA THR A 337 10.64 -32.35 -7.59
C THR A 337 12.08 -32.09 -7.15
N ASP A 338 12.27 -31.14 -6.23
CA ASP A 338 13.56 -30.78 -5.63
C ASP A 338 13.69 -31.34 -4.20
N ASP A 339 14.61 -30.79 -3.42
CA ASP A 339 14.92 -31.27 -2.06
C ASP A 339 13.83 -30.93 -1.01
N THR A 340 12.70 -30.33 -1.40
CA THR A 340 11.57 -29.98 -0.52
C THR A 340 11.13 -31.13 0.38
N ALA A 341 10.99 -32.33 -0.18
CA ALA A 341 10.56 -33.51 0.58
C ALA A 341 11.61 -34.01 1.59
N SER A 342 12.89 -33.71 1.37
CA SER A 342 13.97 -34.02 2.32
C SER A 342 13.93 -33.05 3.50
N ILE A 343 13.78 -31.75 3.23
CA ILE A 343 13.66 -30.70 4.26
C ILE A 343 12.46 -30.97 5.17
N LEU A 344 11.31 -31.37 4.61
CA LEU A 344 10.12 -31.68 5.42
C LEU A 344 10.32 -32.85 6.40
N LYS A 345 11.25 -33.78 6.12
CA LYS A 345 11.57 -34.87 7.04
C LYS A 345 12.42 -34.42 8.23
N GLU A 346 13.11 -33.29 8.09
CA GLU A 346 13.93 -32.70 9.16
C GLU A 346 13.07 -32.00 10.22
N HIS A 347 11.80 -31.70 9.92
CA HIS A 347 10.84 -31.04 10.81
C HIS A 347 9.62 -31.94 11.14
N PRO A 348 9.78 -33.02 11.95
CA PRO A 348 8.73 -34.02 12.19
C PRO A 348 7.54 -33.51 13.02
N SER A 349 7.67 -32.36 13.70
CA SER A 349 6.59 -31.67 14.41
C SER A 349 5.57 -31.03 13.45
N ILE A 350 5.93 -30.86 12.18
CA ILE A 350 5.14 -30.15 11.17
C ILE A 350 4.31 -31.15 10.37
N ARG A 351 3.02 -30.82 10.16
CA ARG A 351 2.11 -31.67 9.38
C ARG A 351 2.32 -31.43 7.89
N ALA A 352 3.03 -32.32 7.22
CA ALA A 352 3.19 -32.29 5.78
C ALA A 352 2.06 -33.02 5.03
N ILE A 353 1.52 -32.39 3.98
CA ILE A 353 0.56 -32.96 3.03
C ILE A 353 1.20 -32.87 1.65
N SER A 354 1.28 -34.00 0.94
CA SER A 354 1.79 -34.02 -0.44
C SER A 354 0.65 -34.31 -1.41
N GLN A 355 0.61 -33.56 -2.50
CA GLN A 355 -0.38 -33.72 -3.57
C GLN A 355 0.26 -33.57 -4.95
N PRO A 356 -0.37 -34.08 -6.03
CA PRO A 356 0.03 -33.73 -7.39
C PRO A 356 -0.11 -32.23 -7.64
N ASN A 357 0.69 -31.64 -8.54
CA ASN A 357 0.65 -30.20 -8.82
C ASN A 357 -0.72 -29.72 -9.35
N LYS A 358 -1.50 -29.10 -8.46
CA LYS A 358 -2.81 -28.54 -8.74
C LYS A 358 -2.83 -27.01 -8.71
N GLY A 359 -1.75 -26.37 -8.26
CA GLY A 359 -1.58 -24.92 -8.20
C GLY A 359 -1.82 -24.34 -6.81
N LEU A 360 -1.47 -23.06 -6.66
CA LEU A 360 -1.44 -22.35 -5.38
C LEU A 360 -2.75 -22.41 -4.58
N SER A 361 -3.89 -22.05 -5.19
CA SER A 361 -5.18 -22.02 -4.49
C SER A 361 -5.65 -23.41 -4.05
N GLU A 362 -5.39 -24.45 -4.84
CA GLU A 362 -5.68 -25.83 -4.44
C GLU A 362 -4.82 -26.29 -3.27
N ALA A 363 -3.54 -25.92 -3.25
CA ALA A 363 -2.66 -26.19 -2.12
C ALA A 363 -3.13 -25.45 -0.85
N ARG A 364 -3.54 -24.18 -0.96
CA ARG A 364 -4.13 -23.42 0.15
C ARG A 364 -5.43 -24.05 0.65
N ASN A 365 -6.31 -24.50 -0.24
CA ASN A 365 -7.55 -25.18 0.10
C ASN A 365 -7.32 -26.53 0.81
N ALA A 366 -6.33 -27.31 0.37
CA ALA A 366 -5.93 -28.53 1.07
C ALA A 366 -5.45 -28.21 2.50
N GLY A 367 -4.75 -27.10 2.69
CA GLY A 367 -4.38 -26.56 3.99
C GLY A 367 -5.59 -26.18 4.85
N ILE A 368 -6.57 -25.47 4.29
CA ILE A 368 -7.83 -25.12 4.97
C ILE A 368 -8.62 -26.37 5.39
N GLN A 369 -8.66 -27.40 4.53
CA GLN A 369 -9.35 -28.65 4.87
C GLN A 369 -8.65 -29.41 6.01
N ALA A 370 -7.34 -29.30 6.09
CA ALA A 370 -6.54 -29.92 7.14
C ALA A 370 -6.49 -29.10 8.44
N SER A 371 -6.84 -27.81 8.40
CA SER A 371 -6.75 -26.89 9.54
C SER A 371 -7.79 -27.21 10.61
N THR A 372 -7.36 -27.07 11.87
CA THR A 372 -8.20 -27.24 13.05
C THR A 372 -8.31 -25.97 13.89
N GLY A 373 -7.56 -24.92 13.54
CA GLY A 373 -7.62 -23.62 14.18
C GLY A 373 -8.85 -22.82 13.80
N GLU A 374 -9.26 -21.92 14.69
CA GLU A 374 -10.28 -20.90 14.44
C GLU A 374 -9.81 -19.89 13.38
N ILE A 375 -8.50 -19.61 13.39
CA ILE A 375 -7.83 -18.73 12.43
C ILE A 375 -6.92 -19.58 11.55
N VAL A 376 -6.95 -19.33 10.23
CA VAL A 376 -6.02 -19.91 9.27
C VAL A 376 -5.09 -18.81 8.77
N ALA A 377 -3.81 -18.89 9.14
CA ALA A 377 -2.77 -17.98 8.70
C ALA A 377 -2.01 -18.60 7.51
N PHE A 378 -1.61 -17.78 6.55
CA PHE A 378 -0.87 -18.17 5.36
C PHE A 378 0.45 -17.42 5.31
N ILE A 379 1.51 -18.18 5.10
CA ILE A 379 2.87 -17.68 4.85
C ILE A 379 3.45 -18.45 3.67
N ASP A 380 4.09 -17.75 2.73
CA ASP A 380 4.69 -18.39 1.56
C ASP A 380 6.03 -19.06 1.95
N SER A 381 6.41 -20.15 1.29
CA SER A 381 7.65 -20.89 1.56
C SER A 381 8.94 -20.10 1.27
N ASP A 382 8.84 -18.91 0.69
CA ASP A 382 9.92 -17.95 0.48
C ASP A 382 9.88 -16.79 1.49
N CYS A 383 9.13 -16.95 2.58
CA CYS A 383 9.06 -16.02 3.70
C CYS A 383 9.51 -16.66 5.01
N TYR A 384 9.93 -15.84 5.97
CA TYR A 384 10.18 -16.24 7.36
C TYR A 384 9.53 -15.23 8.32
N ALA A 385 8.96 -15.74 9.41
CA ALA A 385 8.16 -14.95 10.35
C ALA A 385 9.03 -14.23 11.39
N ASP A 386 8.55 -13.08 11.87
CA ASP A 386 9.04 -12.51 13.13
C ASP A 386 8.52 -13.34 14.32
N PRO A 387 9.27 -13.47 15.43
CA PRO A 387 8.81 -14.22 16.60
C PRO A 387 7.42 -13.79 17.12
N ASP A 388 7.10 -12.50 17.08
CA ASP A 388 5.81 -11.97 17.56
C ASP A 388 4.71 -11.95 16.49
N TRP A 389 4.95 -12.56 15.32
CA TRP A 389 4.07 -12.47 14.15
C TRP A 389 2.62 -12.86 14.46
N LEU A 390 2.39 -14.06 15.00
CA LEU A 390 1.04 -14.54 15.28
C LEU A 390 0.35 -13.75 16.40
N TYR A 391 1.09 -13.34 17.42
CA TYR A 391 0.57 -12.50 18.49
C TYR A 391 -0.05 -11.20 17.92
N HIS A 392 0.68 -10.49 17.06
CA HIS A 392 0.21 -9.26 16.45
C HIS A 392 -0.92 -9.45 15.44
N ILE A 393 -1.00 -10.62 14.77
CA ILE A 393 -2.09 -10.96 13.87
C ILE A 393 -3.36 -11.26 14.66
N VAL A 394 -3.28 -12.14 15.67
CA VAL A 394 -4.41 -12.53 16.53
C VAL A 394 -4.97 -11.33 17.27
N ARG A 395 -4.11 -10.44 17.76
CA ARG A 395 -4.54 -9.22 18.44
C ARG A 395 -5.45 -8.36 17.56
N GLN A 396 -5.18 -8.24 16.26
CA GLN A 396 -6.03 -7.44 15.37
C GLN A 396 -7.45 -8.02 15.23
N PHE A 397 -7.60 -9.35 15.25
CA PHE A 397 -8.93 -9.98 15.27
C PHE A 397 -9.74 -9.65 16.53
N GLN A 398 -9.07 -9.26 17.63
CA GLN A 398 -9.71 -8.97 18.91
C GLN A 398 -10.04 -7.49 19.10
N LEU A 399 -9.41 -6.60 18.32
CA LEU A 399 -9.66 -5.16 18.36
C LEU A 399 -10.94 -4.75 17.62
N GLY A 400 -11.47 -5.59 16.74
CA GLY A 400 -12.67 -5.29 15.99
C GLY A 400 -13.23 -6.50 15.25
N ASP A 401 -14.41 -6.31 14.66
CA ASP A 401 -15.07 -7.33 13.84
C ASP A 401 -14.41 -7.42 12.46
N PHE A 402 -13.29 -8.14 12.42
CA PHE A 402 -12.50 -8.41 11.23
C PHE A 402 -12.51 -9.91 10.92
N THR A 403 -12.66 -10.28 9.66
CA THR A 403 -12.58 -11.69 9.23
C THR A 403 -11.28 -12.04 8.56
N GLY A 404 -10.44 -11.04 8.24
CA GLY A 404 -9.08 -11.24 7.79
C GLY A 404 -8.13 -10.17 8.27
N VAL A 405 -6.88 -10.54 8.49
CA VAL A 405 -5.80 -9.65 8.94
C VAL A 405 -4.57 -9.95 8.09
N GLY A 406 -3.91 -8.92 7.58
CA GLY A 406 -2.61 -9.05 6.94
C GLY A 406 -1.53 -8.27 7.68
N GLY A 407 -0.31 -8.32 7.15
CA GLY A 407 0.77 -7.48 7.66
C GLY A 407 1.86 -7.19 6.61
N PRO A 408 2.89 -6.44 6.99
CA PRO A 408 3.99 -6.10 6.09
C PRO A 408 4.77 -7.32 5.61
N ASN A 409 5.35 -7.20 4.39
CA ASN A 409 6.34 -8.13 3.86
C ASN A 409 7.66 -7.38 3.60
N LEU A 410 8.60 -7.52 4.52
CA LEU A 410 9.89 -6.84 4.47
C LEU A 410 10.86 -7.56 3.55
N THR A 411 11.73 -6.84 2.86
CA THR A 411 12.77 -7.46 2.04
C THR A 411 14.02 -7.66 2.90
N PRO A 412 14.56 -8.89 3.04
CA PRO A 412 15.86 -9.12 3.68
C PRO A 412 16.98 -8.36 2.95
N GLU A 413 17.99 -7.91 3.68
CA GLU A 413 19.19 -7.34 3.07
C GLU A 413 20.01 -8.46 2.40
N GLU A 414 20.20 -8.37 1.08
CA GLU A 414 21.04 -9.31 0.32
C GLU A 414 22.13 -8.58 -0.48
N PRO A 415 23.41 -9.01 -0.42
CA PRO A 415 24.53 -8.32 -1.06
C PRO A 415 24.60 -8.54 -2.58
N ARG A 416 23.80 -9.46 -3.12
CA ARG A 416 23.87 -9.86 -4.53
C ARG A 416 23.24 -8.80 -5.43
N LEU A 417 23.96 -8.43 -6.49
CA LEU A 417 23.57 -7.34 -7.39
C LEU A 417 22.17 -7.46 -7.99
N VAL A 418 21.79 -8.66 -8.42
CA VAL A 418 20.47 -8.91 -9.01
C VAL A 418 19.34 -8.76 -7.97
N HIS A 419 19.57 -9.15 -6.70
CA HIS A 419 18.55 -9.02 -5.65
C HIS A 419 18.31 -7.56 -5.32
N GLN A 420 19.38 -6.77 -5.15
CA GLN A 420 19.28 -5.34 -4.89
C GLN A 420 18.56 -4.61 -6.03
N SER A 421 18.87 -4.93 -7.28
CA SER A 421 18.16 -4.35 -8.44
C SER A 421 16.69 -4.77 -8.50
N ILE A 422 16.35 -6.01 -8.13
CA ILE A 422 14.96 -6.48 -8.10
C ILE A 422 14.20 -5.83 -6.94
N ALA A 423 14.83 -5.58 -5.78
CA ALA A 423 14.20 -4.87 -4.66
C ALA A 423 13.86 -3.40 -4.99
N LEU A 424 14.55 -2.80 -5.96
CA LEU A 424 14.26 -1.47 -6.49
C LEU A 424 13.25 -1.48 -7.66
N ALA A 425 12.84 -2.66 -8.13
CA ALA A 425 11.98 -2.80 -9.30
C ALA A 425 10.49 -2.64 -8.95
N PRO A 426 9.61 -2.31 -9.92
CA PRO A 426 8.18 -2.18 -9.64
C PRO A 426 7.47 -3.54 -9.56
N GLY A 427 6.27 -3.55 -9.01
CA GLY A 427 5.36 -4.71 -9.08
C GLY A 427 5.59 -5.77 -8.01
N HIS A 428 6.09 -5.36 -6.83
CA HIS A 428 6.10 -6.18 -5.62
C HIS A 428 4.69 -6.34 -5.02
N ALA A 429 4.50 -7.41 -4.23
CA ALA A 429 3.26 -7.63 -3.49
C ALA A 429 3.08 -6.54 -2.43
N THR A 430 2.01 -5.76 -2.54
CA THR A 430 1.74 -4.61 -1.66
C THR A 430 0.32 -4.68 -1.14
N HIS A 431 0.13 -4.28 0.12
CA HIS A 431 -1.19 -4.15 0.74
C HIS A 431 -1.90 -2.88 0.22
N VAL A 432 -3.22 -2.85 0.40
CA VAL A 432 -4.05 -1.68 0.08
C VAL A 432 -4.90 -1.37 1.29
N LEU A 433 -4.84 -0.14 1.81
CA LEU A 433 -5.57 0.24 3.02
C LEU A 433 -6.48 1.44 2.76
N PHE A 434 -7.66 1.41 3.34
CA PHE A 434 -8.57 2.54 3.37
C PHE A 434 -8.05 3.65 4.29
N GLU A 435 -8.65 4.84 4.20
CA GLU A 435 -8.26 5.98 5.04
C GLU A 435 -8.50 5.74 6.54
N ASN A 436 -9.43 4.85 6.89
CA ASN A 436 -9.71 4.46 8.27
C ASN A 436 -8.73 3.39 8.82
N GLY A 437 -7.75 2.94 8.02
CA GLY A 437 -6.77 1.93 8.42
C GLY A 437 -7.16 0.47 8.11
N ASP A 438 -8.43 0.21 7.74
CA ASP A 438 -8.87 -1.12 7.32
C ASP A 438 -8.17 -1.53 6.01
N ALA A 439 -7.99 -2.83 5.79
CA ALA A 439 -7.41 -3.37 4.57
C ALA A 439 -8.47 -3.62 3.49
N GLU A 440 -8.20 -3.18 2.26
CA GLU A 440 -8.90 -3.65 1.06
C GLU A 440 -8.24 -4.90 0.49
N HIS A 441 -6.92 -5.03 0.66
CA HIS A 441 -6.14 -6.18 0.17
C HIS A 441 -4.94 -6.46 1.07
N VAL A 442 -4.79 -7.73 1.43
CA VAL A 442 -3.68 -8.28 2.20
C VAL A 442 -2.90 -9.28 1.32
N PRO A 443 -1.57 -9.14 1.17
CA PRO A 443 -0.79 -10.01 0.29
C PRO A 443 -0.79 -11.47 0.71
N GLY A 444 -0.80 -12.39 -0.27
CA GLY A 444 -0.82 -13.84 -0.02
C GLY A 444 0.33 -14.40 0.83
N CYS A 445 1.45 -13.69 0.91
CA CYS A 445 2.61 -14.10 1.70
C CYS A 445 2.50 -13.78 3.20
N ASN A 446 1.51 -12.98 3.62
CA ASN A 446 1.25 -12.63 5.01
C ASN A 446 -0.23 -12.23 5.19
N MET A 447 -1.08 -13.24 5.32
CA MET A 447 -2.52 -13.06 5.50
C MET A 447 -3.07 -14.12 6.43
N ALA A 448 -4.08 -13.78 7.21
CA ALA A 448 -4.81 -14.70 8.07
C ALA A 448 -6.30 -14.41 7.98
N PHE A 449 -7.13 -15.44 8.11
CA PHE A 449 -8.58 -15.31 8.06
C PHE A 449 -9.24 -16.20 9.11
N LEU A 450 -10.44 -15.81 9.55
CA LEU A 450 -11.32 -16.72 10.27
C LEU A 450 -11.64 -17.92 9.36
N ARG A 451 -11.53 -19.12 9.90
CA ARG A 451 -11.76 -20.36 9.16
C ARG A 451 -13.18 -20.43 8.60
N GLU A 452 -14.17 -19.97 9.37
CA GLU A 452 -15.57 -19.93 8.95
C GLU A 452 -15.77 -18.98 7.75
N ALA A 453 -15.16 -17.79 7.78
CA ALA A 453 -15.24 -16.84 6.67
C ALA A 453 -14.63 -17.41 5.38
N LEU A 454 -13.54 -18.19 5.47
CA LEU A 454 -12.98 -18.90 4.32
C LEU A 454 -13.95 -19.97 3.78
N ILE A 455 -14.67 -20.67 4.65
CA ILE A 455 -15.66 -21.69 4.25
C ILE A 455 -16.88 -21.03 3.60
N ASP A 456 -17.39 -19.94 4.17
CA ASP A 456 -18.52 -19.17 3.64
C ASP A 456 -18.19 -18.55 2.27
N ALA A 457 -16.91 -18.21 2.07
CA ALA A 457 -16.40 -17.78 0.79
C ALA A 457 -16.05 -18.93 -0.18
N ASP A 458 -16.30 -20.21 0.15
CA ASP A 458 -15.93 -21.37 -0.70
C ASP A 458 -14.41 -21.46 -1.00
N GLY A 459 -13.58 -21.04 -0.04
CA GLY A 459 -12.12 -21.09 -0.11
C GLY A 459 -11.51 -20.23 -1.22
N PHE A 460 -10.28 -20.56 -1.61
CA PHE A 460 -9.58 -19.93 -2.73
C PHE A 460 -10.04 -20.55 -4.05
N ASP A 461 -10.29 -19.75 -5.08
CA ASP A 461 -10.76 -20.27 -6.37
C ASP A 461 -9.61 -20.97 -7.12
N PRO A 462 -9.72 -22.29 -7.44
CA PRO A 462 -8.70 -23.08 -8.13
C PRO A 462 -8.26 -22.55 -9.50
N ILE A 463 -9.03 -21.62 -10.10
CA ILE A 463 -8.63 -20.95 -11.34
C ILE A 463 -7.29 -20.20 -11.17
N PHE A 464 -6.98 -19.74 -9.96
CA PHE A 464 -5.75 -19.00 -9.64
C PHE A 464 -4.61 -19.95 -9.26
N ARG A 465 -3.99 -20.57 -10.27
CA ARG A 465 -2.90 -21.52 -10.03
C ARG A 465 -1.56 -20.90 -9.58
N LYS A 466 -1.37 -19.59 -9.74
CA LYS A 466 -0.06 -18.91 -9.56
C LYS A 466 -0.10 -17.65 -8.69
N ALA A 467 -1.12 -16.80 -8.84
CA ALA A 467 -1.25 -15.51 -8.18
C ALA A 467 -2.67 -14.95 -8.33
N GLY A 468 -3.01 -13.94 -7.54
CA GLY A 468 -4.28 -13.20 -7.59
C GLY A 468 -5.41 -13.83 -6.81
N ASP A 469 -5.17 -14.97 -6.17
CA ASP A 469 -6.11 -15.62 -5.28
C ASP A 469 -6.30 -14.87 -3.95
N ASP A 470 -5.24 -14.19 -3.48
CA ASP A 470 -5.27 -13.22 -2.39
C ASP A 470 -6.19 -12.02 -2.68
N VAL A 471 -6.09 -11.44 -3.88
CA VAL A 471 -6.98 -10.36 -4.32
C VAL A 471 -8.42 -10.86 -4.46
N ASP A 472 -8.62 -12.04 -5.05
CA ASP A 472 -9.94 -12.62 -5.24
C ASP A 472 -10.67 -12.90 -3.93
N ILE A 473 -10.01 -13.55 -2.96
CA ILE A 473 -10.62 -13.86 -1.67
C ILE A 473 -10.94 -12.57 -0.90
N ALA A 474 -10.03 -11.59 -0.91
CA ALA A 474 -10.22 -10.32 -0.22
C ALA A 474 -11.45 -9.56 -0.77
N TRP A 475 -11.62 -9.50 -2.09
CA TRP A 475 -12.79 -8.87 -2.69
C TRP A 475 -14.08 -9.66 -2.46
N ARG A 476 -14.04 -11.00 -2.51
CA ARG A 476 -15.24 -11.80 -2.23
C ARG A 476 -15.71 -11.67 -0.78
N LEU A 477 -14.79 -11.64 0.18
CA LEU A 477 -15.12 -11.40 1.58
C LEU A 477 -15.74 -10.01 1.79
N GLN A 478 -15.19 -8.98 1.15
CA GLN A 478 -15.76 -7.63 1.19
C GLN A 478 -17.14 -7.55 0.52
N ASP A 479 -17.33 -8.24 -0.61
CA ASP A 479 -18.63 -8.31 -1.29
C ASP A 479 -19.69 -9.07 -0.45
N LEU A 480 -19.26 -9.92 0.50
CA LEU A 480 -20.10 -10.55 1.53
C LEU A 480 -20.33 -9.65 2.76
N GLY A 481 -19.76 -8.45 2.80
CA GLY A 481 -19.90 -7.48 3.89
C GLY A 481 -18.86 -7.61 5.01
N HIS A 482 -17.87 -8.47 4.85
CA HIS A 482 -16.80 -8.61 5.84
C HIS A 482 -15.73 -7.52 5.72
N ARG A 483 -15.04 -7.25 6.84
CA ARG A 483 -13.95 -6.27 6.93
C ARG A 483 -12.61 -6.98 7.14
N LEU A 484 -11.56 -6.40 6.58
CA LEU A 484 -10.18 -6.85 6.77
C LEU A 484 -9.39 -5.78 7.53
N SER A 485 -8.45 -6.20 8.37
CA SER A 485 -7.53 -5.33 9.10
C SER A 485 -6.08 -5.53 8.65
N PHE A 486 -5.20 -4.64 9.09
CA PHE A 486 -3.77 -4.68 8.82
C PHE A 486 -2.97 -4.48 10.11
N SER A 487 -2.20 -5.49 10.49
CA SER A 487 -1.27 -5.43 11.61
C SER A 487 0.08 -4.90 11.14
N THR A 488 0.44 -3.67 11.51
CA THR A 488 1.74 -3.09 11.14
C THR A 488 2.92 -3.79 11.81
N ALA A 489 2.72 -4.41 12.97
CA ALA A 489 3.74 -5.16 13.72
C ALA A 489 3.77 -6.66 13.38
N GLY A 490 2.70 -7.22 12.79
CA GLY A 490 2.63 -8.61 12.35
C GLY A 490 3.29 -8.82 10.99
N PHE A 491 4.60 -8.59 10.88
CA PHE A 491 5.33 -8.67 9.61
C PHE A 491 6.03 -10.01 9.37
N VAL A 492 6.32 -10.27 8.11
CA VAL A 492 7.20 -11.36 7.66
C VAL A 492 8.31 -10.78 6.80
N TRP A 493 9.40 -11.54 6.68
CA TRP A 493 10.46 -11.25 5.73
C TRP A 493 10.24 -12.07 4.47
N HIS A 494 10.27 -11.44 3.29
CA HIS A 494 10.00 -12.07 2.00
C HIS A 494 11.23 -12.03 1.09
N HIS A 495 11.78 -13.21 0.78
CA HIS A 495 12.85 -13.31 -0.20
C HIS A 495 12.38 -12.91 -1.59
N ARG A 496 12.98 -11.84 -2.12
CA ARG A 496 12.72 -11.42 -3.49
C ARG A 496 13.37 -12.40 -4.46
N ARG A 497 12.87 -12.42 -5.69
CA ARG A 497 13.32 -13.37 -6.71
C ARG A 497 14.82 -13.22 -6.96
N SER A 498 15.54 -14.34 -6.98
CA SER A 498 17.00 -14.33 -7.08
C SER A 498 17.58 -14.15 -8.47
N THR A 499 16.72 -14.19 -9.49
CA THR A 499 17.13 -14.08 -10.89
C THR A 499 16.14 -13.24 -11.69
N LEU A 500 16.64 -12.55 -12.72
CA LEU A 500 15.81 -11.77 -13.66
C LEU A 500 14.74 -12.66 -14.32
N ARG A 501 15.08 -13.90 -14.67
CA ARG A 501 14.13 -14.85 -15.26
C ARG A 501 12.97 -15.18 -14.32
N ALA A 502 13.25 -15.36 -13.03
CA ALA A 502 12.22 -15.62 -12.03
C ALA A 502 11.33 -14.38 -11.81
N TYR A 503 11.92 -13.18 -11.79
CA TYR A 503 11.16 -11.92 -11.75
C TYR A 503 10.24 -11.75 -12.97
N ILE A 504 10.74 -11.96 -14.20
CA ILE A 504 9.93 -11.87 -15.42
C ILE A 504 8.77 -12.87 -15.39
N LYS A 505 9.05 -14.12 -14.97
CA LYS A 505 8.00 -15.15 -14.82
C LYS A 505 6.93 -14.73 -13.83
N GLN A 506 7.31 -14.09 -12.72
CA GLN A 506 6.38 -13.55 -11.72
C GLN A 506 5.52 -12.43 -12.33
N GLN A 507 6.11 -11.48 -13.05
CA GLN A 507 5.34 -10.39 -13.68
C GLN A 507 4.38 -10.89 -14.77
N ILE A 508 4.75 -11.94 -15.52
CA ILE A 508 3.83 -12.63 -16.44
C ILE A 508 2.69 -13.28 -15.66
N GLY A 509 2.98 -13.96 -14.55
CA GLY A 509 1.97 -14.56 -13.67
C GLY A 509 1.00 -13.53 -13.08
N TYR A 510 1.49 -12.34 -12.70
CA TYR A 510 0.62 -11.24 -12.26
C TYR A 510 -0.25 -10.70 -13.40
N GLY A 511 0.26 -10.60 -14.63
CA GLY A 511 -0.55 -10.23 -15.80
C GLY A 511 -1.65 -11.25 -16.11
N GLU A 512 -1.34 -12.55 -15.98
CA GLU A 512 -2.31 -13.65 -16.07
C GLU A 512 -3.40 -13.53 -15.00
N ALA A 513 -3.00 -13.33 -13.74
CA ALA A 513 -3.89 -13.16 -12.61
C ALA A 513 -4.84 -11.95 -12.78
N GLU A 514 -4.31 -10.80 -13.21
CA GLU A 514 -5.13 -9.61 -13.50
C GLU A 514 -6.14 -9.83 -14.63
N ALA A 515 -5.81 -10.65 -15.62
CA ALA A 515 -6.75 -11.01 -16.68
C ALA A 515 -7.91 -11.87 -16.14
N LEU A 516 -7.62 -12.81 -15.24
CA LEU A 516 -8.62 -13.63 -14.54
C LEU A 516 -9.48 -12.79 -13.61
N LEU A 517 -8.85 -11.99 -12.74
CA LEU A 517 -9.50 -11.07 -11.81
C LEU A 517 -10.44 -10.12 -12.54
N ARG A 518 -10.03 -9.54 -13.67
CA ARG A 518 -10.90 -8.66 -14.46
C ARG A 518 -12.14 -9.37 -14.99
N ASN A 519 -12.05 -10.66 -15.31
CA ASN A 519 -13.21 -11.42 -15.79
C ASN A 519 -14.15 -11.77 -14.65
N LYS A 520 -13.61 -12.08 -13.46
CA LYS A 520 -14.40 -12.44 -12.27
C LYS A 520 -15.00 -11.23 -11.54
N HIS A 521 -14.25 -10.13 -11.48
CA HIS A 521 -14.55 -8.88 -10.78
C HIS A 521 -14.48 -7.66 -11.70
N PRO A 522 -15.24 -7.63 -12.82
CA PRO A 522 -15.13 -6.55 -13.81
C PRO A 522 -15.41 -5.15 -13.25
N GLN A 523 -16.23 -5.04 -12.20
CA GLN A 523 -16.51 -3.81 -11.46
C GLN A 523 -15.30 -3.21 -10.75
N ARG A 524 -14.31 -4.03 -10.39
CA ARG A 524 -13.05 -3.60 -9.75
C ARG A 524 -11.99 -3.16 -10.77
N PHE A 525 -12.35 -2.97 -12.05
CA PHE A 525 -11.42 -2.57 -13.11
C PHE A 525 -11.97 -1.42 -13.97
N ASN A 526 -11.07 -0.53 -14.39
CA ASN A 526 -11.41 0.55 -15.32
C ASN A 526 -11.42 0.10 -16.80
N ASP A 527 -11.79 1.01 -17.71
CA ASP A 527 -11.83 0.75 -19.16
C ASP A 527 -10.50 0.25 -19.74
N ARG A 528 -9.39 0.76 -19.21
CA ARG A 528 -8.01 0.41 -19.57
C ARG A 528 -7.59 -0.94 -18.96
N GLY A 529 -8.40 -1.43 -18.02
CA GLY A 529 -8.28 -2.69 -17.31
C GLY A 529 -7.13 -2.70 -16.31
N GLN A 530 -6.97 -1.56 -15.64
CA GLN A 530 -6.27 -1.45 -14.37
C GLN A 530 -7.26 -1.69 -13.24
N SER A 531 -6.80 -2.28 -12.14
CA SER A 531 -7.59 -2.43 -10.93
C SER A 531 -7.94 -1.06 -10.35
N ILE A 532 -9.16 -0.94 -9.85
CA ILE A 532 -9.67 0.19 -9.08
C ILE A 532 -9.64 -0.25 -7.63
N TRP A 533 -8.86 0.46 -6.82
CA TRP A 533 -8.78 0.28 -5.39
C TRP A 533 -9.55 1.43 -4.72
N GLY A 534 -10.38 1.10 -3.74
CA GLY A 534 -11.02 2.10 -2.87
C GLY A 534 -10.05 2.65 -1.80
N GLY A 535 -9.04 1.86 -1.43
CA GLY A 535 -7.95 2.26 -0.56
C GLY A 535 -6.72 2.78 -1.32
N ARG A 536 -5.67 3.06 -0.56
CA ARG A 536 -4.38 3.57 -1.03
C ARG A 536 -3.33 2.47 -0.93
N ILE A 537 -2.45 2.43 -1.94
CA ILE A 537 -1.21 1.67 -1.88
C ILE A 537 -0.21 2.56 -1.15
N TYR A 538 0.18 2.18 0.06
CA TYR A 538 1.19 2.91 0.81
C TYR A 538 2.57 2.48 0.32
N GLN A 539 3.24 3.41 -0.37
CA GLN A 539 4.58 3.27 -0.88
C GLN A 539 5.35 4.55 -0.52
N GLY A 540 6.64 4.43 -0.19
CA GLY A 540 7.46 5.57 0.22
C GLY A 540 7.60 6.62 -0.89
N LEU A 541 8.05 7.85 -0.57
CA LEU A 541 8.18 8.95 -1.54
C LEU A 541 9.00 8.59 -2.80
N GLY A 542 9.88 7.59 -2.73
CA GLY A 542 10.65 7.07 -3.86
C GLY A 542 9.81 6.43 -4.99
N ASP A 543 8.56 6.09 -4.70
CA ASP A 543 7.62 5.49 -5.65
C ASP A 543 6.64 6.53 -6.25
N THR A 544 6.78 7.81 -5.88
CA THR A 544 5.98 8.88 -6.49
C THR A 544 6.30 9.04 -7.97
N THR A 545 5.26 9.29 -8.78
CA THR A 545 5.46 9.56 -10.21
C THR A 545 6.33 10.81 -10.38
N PRO A 546 7.44 10.78 -11.14
CA PRO A 546 8.36 11.90 -11.31
C PRO A 546 7.69 13.17 -11.89
N LEU A 547 6.52 13.00 -12.50
CA LEU A 547 5.72 14.06 -13.10
C LEU A 547 4.68 14.68 -12.14
N GLY A 548 4.49 14.09 -10.95
CA GLY A 548 3.60 14.61 -9.92
C GLY A 548 4.41 15.20 -8.77
N LYS A 549 4.12 16.44 -8.37
CA LYS A 549 4.67 16.96 -7.11
C LYS A 549 3.78 16.49 -5.97
N PRO A 550 4.33 15.97 -4.86
CA PRO A 550 3.54 15.73 -3.67
C PRO A 550 2.92 17.05 -3.22
N ASN A 551 1.68 16.99 -2.73
CA ASN A 551 1.00 18.14 -2.18
C ASN A 551 1.29 18.18 -0.68
N ILE A 552 1.81 19.29 -0.19
CA ILE A 552 2.13 19.48 1.23
C ILE A 552 1.11 20.46 1.79
N GLN A 553 0.42 20.05 2.86
CA GLN A 553 -0.55 20.92 3.53
C GLN A 553 0.18 21.81 4.54
N TYR A 554 0.66 22.96 4.07
CA TYR A 554 1.34 23.94 4.92
C TYR A 554 0.38 24.68 5.87
N GLY A 555 -0.92 24.71 5.57
CA GLY A 555 -1.87 25.59 6.25
C GLY A 555 -1.69 27.07 5.87
N ILE A 556 -2.53 27.94 6.44
CA ILE A 556 -2.42 29.38 6.21
C ILE A 556 -1.08 29.86 6.79
N PHE A 557 -0.28 30.57 5.98
CA PHE A 557 1.08 31.04 6.32
C PHE A 557 2.13 29.96 6.66
N GLY A 558 1.83 28.67 6.46
CA GLY A 558 2.75 27.61 6.89
C GLY A 558 2.65 27.27 8.37
N SER A 559 1.49 27.55 9.00
CA SER A 559 1.26 27.39 10.44
C SER A 559 0.44 26.15 10.82
N ALA A 560 0.15 25.24 9.89
CA ALA A 560 -0.51 23.99 10.26
C ALA A 560 0.40 23.19 11.21
N GLY A 561 -0.15 22.74 12.34
CA GLY A 561 0.57 21.92 13.31
C GLY A 561 0.96 20.53 12.78
N TYR A 562 0.16 20.00 11.85
CA TYR A 562 0.42 18.74 11.13
C TYR A 562 0.53 19.03 9.64
N GLN A 563 1.77 19.20 9.15
CA GLN A 563 2.03 19.52 7.74
C GLN A 563 2.22 18.23 6.94
N CYS A 564 1.10 17.56 6.69
CA CYS A 564 1.12 16.26 6.05
C CYS A 564 1.51 16.34 4.57
N ILE A 565 2.28 15.33 4.14
CA ILE A 565 2.59 15.11 2.73
C ILE A 565 1.59 14.13 2.10
N TYR A 566 0.94 14.57 1.03
CA TYR A 566 0.05 13.74 0.22
C TYR A 566 0.76 13.35 -1.07
N PRO A 567 0.87 12.05 -1.38
CA PRO A 567 1.48 11.62 -2.63
C PRO A 567 0.66 12.17 -3.81
N PRO A 568 1.30 12.49 -4.93
CA PRO A 568 0.58 12.91 -6.13
C PRO A 568 -0.37 11.78 -6.58
N GLY A 569 -1.57 12.14 -7.04
CA GLY A 569 -2.45 11.19 -7.71
C GLY A 569 -1.76 10.56 -8.93
N GLY A 570 -2.16 9.35 -9.30
CA GLY A 570 -1.57 8.63 -10.43
C GLY A 570 -1.53 9.48 -11.71
N SER A 571 -0.34 9.67 -12.28
CA SER A 571 -0.16 10.48 -13.49
C SER A 571 -0.66 9.72 -14.72
N TRP A 572 -1.69 10.25 -15.38
CA TRP A 572 -2.18 9.72 -16.65
C TRP A 572 -1.09 9.70 -17.73
N VAL A 573 -0.18 10.68 -17.69
CA VAL A 573 0.96 10.80 -18.62
C VAL A 573 1.91 9.64 -18.43
N TYR A 574 2.22 9.30 -17.17
CA TYR A 574 3.06 8.15 -16.86
C TYR A 574 2.44 6.87 -17.40
N TYR A 575 1.17 6.62 -17.09
CA TYR A 575 0.47 5.44 -17.59
C TYR A 575 0.53 5.35 -19.11
N LEU A 576 0.24 6.45 -19.80
CA LEU A 576 0.30 6.50 -21.25
C LEU A 576 1.71 6.12 -21.73
N MET A 577 2.75 6.76 -21.22
CA MET A 577 4.13 6.53 -21.66
C MET A 577 4.70 5.15 -21.27
N SER A 578 4.15 4.49 -20.25
CA SER A 578 4.52 3.11 -19.88
C SER A 578 3.70 2.04 -20.62
N SER A 579 2.60 2.43 -21.28
CA SER A 579 1.67 1.49 -21.90
C SER A 579 2.19 0.86 -23.20
N ILE A 580 1.76 -0.37 -23.50
CA ILE A 580 2.08 -1.03 -24.78
C ILE A 580 1.59 -0.23 -25.97
N GLU A 581 0.43 0.45 -25.88
CA GLU A 581 -0.12 1.28 -26.94
C GLU A 581 0.86 2.39 -27.34
N TRP A 582 1.48 3.06 -26.36
CA TRP A 582 2.43 4.13 -26.61
C TRP A 582 3.71 3.63 -27.29
N TRP A 583 4.23 2.49 -26.82
CA TRP A 583 5.39 1.85 -27.45
C TRP A 583 5.08 1.40 -28.87
N ALA A 584 3.90 0.83 -29.11
CA ALA A 584 3.46 0.42 -30.44
C ALA A 584 3.34 1.61 -31.39
N ILE A 585 2.73 2.73 -30.96
CA ILE A 585 2.66 3.96 -31.74
C ILE A 585 4.05 4.52 -32.02
N SER A 586 4.92 4.57 -31.01
CA SER A 586 6.28 5.11 -31.15
C SER A 586 7.11 4.28 -32.13
N LEU A 587 7.03 2.95 -32.05
CA LEU A 587 7.69 2.05 -33.00
C LEU A 587 7.12 2.20 -34.41
N ALA A 588 5.79 2.31 -34.55
CA ALA A 588 5.17 2.55 -35.84
C ALA A 588 5.65 3.87 -36.45
N LEU A 589 5.76 4.93 -35.65
CA LEU A 589 6.29 6.23 -36.07
C LEU A 589 7.76 6.14 -36.52
N ILE A 590 8.61 5.41 -35.79
CA ILE A 590 10.02 5.18 -36.18
C ILE A 590 10.09 4.49 -37.54
N VAL A 591 9.29 3.45 -37.77
CA VAL A 591 9.28 2.71 -39.03
C VAL A 591 8.75 3.57 -40.17
N THR A 592 7.70 4.36 -39.96
CA THR A 592 7.27 5.38 -40.94
C THR A 592 8.34 6.46 -41.17
N GLY A 593 9.21 6.63 -40.19
CA GLY A 593 10.36 7.51 -40.19
C GLY A 593 11.37 7.27 -41.31
N LEU A 594 11.40 6.06 -41.88
CA LEU A 594 12.16 5.74 -43.09
C LEU A 594 11.78 6.63 -44.30
N PHE A 595 10.60 7.27 -44.25
CA PHE A 595 10.06 8.11 -45.32
C PHE A 595 9.69 9.53 -44.86
N SER A 596 9.71 9.77 -43.55
CA SER A 596 9.35 11.06 -42.95
C SER A 596 10.21 11.29 -41.71
N LEU A 597 11.26 12.10 -41.87
CA LEU A 597 12.12 12.49 -40.75
C LEU A 597 11.30 13.02 -39.54
N PRO A 598 10.26 13.86 -39.72
CA PRO A 598 9.39 14.26 -38.61
C PRO A 598 8.74 13.08 -37.87
N ALA A 599 8.23 12.07 -38.58
CA ALA A 599 7.64 10.89 -37.97
C ALA A 599 8.69 10.06 -37.21
N MET A 600 9.90 9.92 -37.77
CA MET A 600 11.02 9.28 -37.09
C MET A 600 11.35 9.98 -35.78
N CYS A 601 11.48 11.31 -35.82
CA CYS A 601 11.79 12.12 -34.65
C CYS A 601 10.71 11.97 -33.57
N LEU A 602 9.42 11.99 -33.94
CA LEU A 602 8.32 11.78 -32.99
C LEU A 602 8.34 10.38 -32.37
N GLY A 603 8.61 9.35 -33.16
CA GLY A 603 8.69 7.98 -32.65
C GLY A 603 9.89 7.76 -31.71
N VAL A 604 11.07 8.28 -32.08
CA VAL A 604 12.27 8.25 -31.22
C VAL A 604 12.03 9.04 -29.94
N ALA A 605 11.42 10.22 -30.03
CA ALA A 605 11.04 11.01 -28.86
C ALA A 605 10.05 10.26 -27.96
N GLY A 606 9.08 9.54 -28.54
CA GLY A 606 8.11 8.72 -27.80
C GLY A 606 8.78 7.64 -26.95
N ILE A 607 9.73 6.88 -27.51
CA ILE A 607 10.52 5.89 -26.76
C ILE A 607 11.42 6.59 -25.74
N GLY A 608 12.07 7.70 -26.13
CA GLY A 608 12.92 8.50 -25.26
C GLY A 608 12.19 8.97 -24.00
N CYS A 609 10.93 9.39 -24.12
CA CYS A 609 10.10 9.77 -22.97
C CYS A 609 9.88 8.61 -21.99
N SER A 610 9.52 7.42 -22.49
CA SER A 610 9.32 6.23 -21.66
C SER A 610 10.60 5.80 -20.94
N LEU A 611 11.73 5.81 -21.64
CA LEU A 611 13.04 5.51 -21.08
C LEU A 611 13.47 6.53 -20.02
N THR A 612 13.25 7.82 -20.28
CA THR A 612 13.57 8.91 -19.35
C THR A 612 12.73 8.81 -18.07
N LEU A 613 11.43 8.54 -18.19
CA LEU A 613 10.57 8.35 -17.02
C LEU A 613 11.00 7.15 -16.18
N SER A 614 11.29 6.02 -16.83
CA SER A 614 11.79 4.83 -16.15
C SER A 614 13.13 5.09 -15.45
N TRP A 615 14.00 5.90 -16.06
CA TRP A 615 15.26 6.34 -15.46
C TRP A 615 15.02 7.19 -14.22
N MET A 616 14.10 8.17 -14.30
CA MET A 616 13.77 9.03 -13.15
C MET A 616 13.24 8.22 -11.97
N HIS A 617 12.39 7.21 -12.21
CA HIS A 617 11.92 6.30 -11.15
C HIS A 617 13.07 5.50 -10.53
N ALA A 618 13.86 4.81 -11.35
CA ALA A 618 14.99 4.04 -10.87
C ALA A 618 16.01 4.91 -10.11
N TRP A 619 16.25 6.13 -10.59
CA TRP A 619 17.12 7.12 -9.95
C TRP A 619 16.59 7.56 -8.59
N ASN A 620 15.31 7.93 -8.51
CA ASN A 620 14.70 8.37 -7.26
C ASN A 620 14.71 7.25 -6.22
N ARG A 621 14.40 6.02 -6.62
CA ARG A 621 14.43 4.86 -5.72
C ARG A 621 15.84 4.49 -5.27
N TRP A 622 16.80 4.46 -6.19
CA TRP A 622 18.21 4.22 -5.88
C TRP A 622 18.80 5.30 -4.96
N LYS A 623 18.46 6.57 -5.19
CA LYS A 623 18.89 7.67 -4.33
C LYS A 623 18.28 7.58 -2.92
N ALA A 624 17.02 7.16 -2.81
CA ALA A 624 16.33 6.98 -1.53
C ALA A 624 16.89 5.78 -0.74
N ASP A 625 17.26 4.71 -1.44
CA ASP A 625 17.88 3.51 -0.87
C ASP A 625 19.27 3.81 -0.28
N GLY A 626 20.09 4.63 -0.97
CA GLY A 626 21.33 5.18 -0.41
C GLY A 626 22.46 4.18 -0.15
N LYS A 627 22.23 2.87 -0.38
CA LYS A 627 23.14 1.77 -0.02
C LYS A 627 23.69 0.97 -1.22
N GLY A 628 23.14 1.15 -2.43
CA GLY A 628 23.53 0.40 -3.63
C GLY A 628 24.63 1.03 -4.49
N ALA A 629 25.51 0.22 -5.09
CA ALA A 629 26.43 0.67 -6.15
C ALA A 629 25.70 1.29 -7.37
N PHE A 630 26.40 2.13 -8.13
CA PHE A 630 25.84 2.77 -9.32
C PHE A 630 25.40 1.77 -10.42
N THR A 631 25.96 0.56 -10.42
CA THR A 631 25.61 -0.50 -11.37
C THR A 631 24.20 -1.06 -11.18
N HIS A 632 23.65 -1.08 -9.96
CA HIS A 632 22.29 -1.58 -9.71
C HIS A 632 21.23 -0.68 -10.33
N LEU A 633 21.51 0.63 -10.46
CA LEU A 633 20.62 1.62 -11.07
C LEU A 633 20.31 1.28 -12.53
N PHE A 634 21.29 0.83 -13.33
CA PHE A 634 21.05 0.47 -14.73
C PHE A 634 20.17 -0.77 -14.87
N LEU A 635 20.38 -1.79 -14.04
CA LEU A 635 19.51 -2.95 -14.02
C LEU A 635 18.10 -2.56 -13.55
N ALA A 636 17.98 -1.76 -12.49
CA ALA A 636 16.70 -1.25 -12.01
C ALA A 636 15.98 -0.46 -13.11
N TRP A 637 16.66 0.42 -13.83
CA TRP A 637 16.12 1.16 -14.98
C TRP A 637 15.59 0.23 -16.07
N GLY A 638 16.34 -0.82 -16.42
CA GLY A 638 15.88 -1.85 -17.34
C GLY A 638 14.62 -2.57 -16.85
N LEU A 639 14.55 -2.89 -15.55
CA LEU A 639 13.37 -3.53 -14.94
C LEU A 639 12.15 -2.61 -14.91
N TRP A 640 12.33 -1.32 -14.59
CA TRP A 640 11.27 -0.30 -14.64
C TRP A 640 10.74 -0.09 -16.06
N THR A 641 11.60 -0.22 -17.07
CA THR A 641 11.20 -0.13 -18.48
C THR A 641 10.44 -1.39 -18.94
N LEU A 642 10.95 -2.58 -18.58
CA LEU A 642 10.44 -3.85 -19.10
C LEU A 642 9.19 -4.34 -18.37
N GLN A 643 9.07 -4.09 -17.07
CA GLN A 643 7.99 -4.65 -16.26
C GLN A 643 6.58 -4.26 -16.76
N PRO A 644 6.27 -2.99 -17.07
CA PRO A 644 4.94 -2.62 -17.55
C PRO A 644 4.59 -3.34 -18.85
N LEU A 645 5.54 -3.41 -19.78
CA LEU A 645 5.38 -4.09 -21.07
C LEU A 645 5.15 -5.60 -20.91
N ILE A 646 5.91 -6.24 -20.03
CA ILE A 646 5.79 -7.68 -19.78
C ILE A 646 4.43 -7.99 -19.12
N ARG A 647 4.08 -7.25 -18.07
CA ARG A 647 2.84 -7.48 -17.31
C ARG A 647 1.61 -7.15 -18.13
N GLU A 648 1.58 -6.01 -18.83
CA GLU A 648 0.47 -5.66 -19.74
C GLU A 648 0.38 -6.63 -20.92
N GLY A 649 1.51 -7.06 -21.47
CA GLY A 649 1.56 -8.00 -22.58
C GLY A 649 0.96 -9.35 -22.19
N ALA A 650 1.36 -9.87 -21.02
CA ALA A 650 0.76 -11.05 -20.42
C ALA A 650 -0.75 -10.83 -20.19
N ARG A 651 -1.14 -9.70 -19.61
CA ARG A 651 -2.54 -9.36 -19.38
C ARG A 651 -3.37 -9.39 -20.67
N TYR A 652 -2.88 -8.80 -21.77
CA TYR A 652 -3.56 -8.83 -23.06
C TYR A 652 -3.64 -10.24 -23.66
N TRP A 653 -2.54 -10.98 -23.59
CA TRP A 653 -2.48 -12.36 -24.07
C TRP A 653 -3.48 -13.26 -23.35
N PHE A 654 -3.49 -13.23 -22.01
CA PHE A 654 -4.38 -14.04 -21.20
C PHE A 654 -5.83 -13.55 -21.23
N ARG A 655 -6.08 -12.25 -21.39
CA ARG A 655 -7.44 -11.75 -21.66
C ARG A 655 -8.04 -12.44 -22.89
N HIS A 656 -7.28 -12.60 -23.97
CA HIS A 656 -7.76 -13.30 -25.16
C HIS A 656 -8.08 -14.78 -24.87
N GLN A 657 -7.29 -15.44 -24.01
CA GLN A 657 -7.49 -16.84 -23.66
C GLN A 657 -8.72 -17.06 -22.77
N PHE A 658 -8.95 -16.17 -21.79
CA PHE A 658 -9.98 -16.33 -20.76
C PHE A 658 -11.31 -15.63 -21.10
N ARG A 659 -11.33 -14.59 -21.96
CA ARG A 659 -12.57 -13.96 -22.45
C ARG A 659 -13.24 -14.74 -23.60
N LYS A 660 -13.14 -16.07 -23.59
CA LYS A 660 -13.96 -16.85 -24.52
C LYS A 660 -15.41 -16.68 -24.07
N PRO A 661 -16.33 -16.24 -24.96
CA PRO A 661 -17.72 -16.17 -24.59
C PRO A 661 -18.18 -17.54 -24.12
N SER A 662 -19.08 -17.58 -23.13
CA SER A 662 -19.63 -18.83 -22.65
C SER A 662 -20.15 -19.66 -23.84
N HIS A 663 -20.10 -20.99 -23.74
CA HIS A 663 -20.61 -21.86 -24.80
C HIS A 663 -22.10 -21.54 -25.12
N SER A 664 -22.86 -21.11 -24.11
CA SER A 664 -24.21 -20.57 -24.26
C SER A 664 -24.24 -19.28 -25.09
N PHE A 665 -23.35 -18.31 -24.83
CA PHE A 665 -23.29 -17.08 -25.61
C PHE A 665 -23.00 -17.34 -27.09
N GLU A 666 -22.06 -18.22 -27.43
CA GLU A 666 -21.76 -18.53 -28.84
C GLU A 666 -22.95 -19.19 -29.54
N LYS A 667 -23.66 -20.08 -28.85
CA LYS A 667 -24.87 -20.72 -29.36
C LYS A 667 -26.00 -19.70 -29.57
N ASP A 668 -26.22 -18.82 -28.60
CA ASP A 668 -27.22 -17.75 -28.68
C ASP A 668 -26.89 -16.79 -29.83
N LEU A 669 -25.61 -16.40 -29.95
CA LEU A 669 -25.11 -15.50 -30.99
C LEU A 669 -25.27 -16.09 -32.39
N ALA A 670 -25.02 -17.39 -32.56
CA ALA A 670 -25.17 -18.08 -33.84
C ALA A 670 -26.62 -18.06 -34.35
N ASN A 671 -27.59 -18.10 -33.43
CA ASN A 671 -29.02 -18.05 -33.74
C ASN A 671 -29.60 -16.63 -33.81
N THR A 672 -28.79 -15.60 -33.55
CA THR A 672 -29.26 -14.21 -33.51
C THR A 672 -29.08 -13.52 -34.86
N GLU A 673 -30.18 -13.00 -35.41
CA GLU A 673 -30.13 -12.12 -36.58
C GLU A 673 -29.59 -10.73 -36.22
N ASN A 674 -28.79 -10.13 -37.11
CA ASN A 674 -28.32 -8.77 -36.88
C ASN A 674 -29.46 -7.77 -37.09
N ARG A 675 -29.90 -7.13 -36.01
CA ARG A 675 -30.87 -6.03 -36.04
C ARG A 675 -30.25 -4.69 -35.62
N PHE A 676 -28.97 -4.68 -35.28
CA PHE A 676 -28.25 -3.48 -34.85
C PHE A 676 -27.71 -2.70 -36.05
N PRO A 677 -27.72 -1.35 -36.02
CA PRO A 677 -27.18 -0.55 -37.11
C PRO A 677 -25.71 -0.90 -37.40
N THR A 678 -25.32 -0.95 -38.67
CA THR A 678 -23.93 -1.21 -39.09
C THR A 678 -23.17 0.08 -39.47
N THR A 679 -23.61 1.24 -38.96
CA THR A 679 -22.98 2.55 -39.17
C THR A 679 -21.75 2.74 -38.27
N PHE A 680 -20.93 3.77 -38.48
CA PHE A 680 -19.79 4.03 -37.58
C PHE A 680 -20.26 4.38 -36.16
N LEU A 681 -19.75 3.67 -35.14
CA LEU A 681 -20.16 3.79 -33.72
C LEU A 681 -21.68 3.72 -33.52
N PRO A 682 -22.31 2.58 -33.83
CA PRO A 682 -23.76 2.50 -33.91
C PRO A 682 -24.39 2.67 -32.53
N LYS A 683 -25.50 3.41 -32.53
CA LYS A 683 -26.35 3.65 -31.37
C LYS A 683 -27.77 3.23 -31.71
N ARG A 684 -28.46 2.63 -30.75
CA ARG A 684 -29.88 2.30 -30.88
C ARG A 684 -30.62 2.66 -29.60
N ILE A 685 -31.78 3.28 -29.75
CA ILE A 685 -32.68 3.61 -28.65
C ILE A 685 -33.91 2.73 -28.77
N GLN A 686 -34.36 2.18 -27.65
CA GLN A 686 -35.65 1.51 -27.51
C GLN A 686 -36.49 2.19 -26.44
N GLN A 687 -37.80 2.13 -26.63
CA GLN A 687 -38.78 2.75 -25.76
C GLN A 687 -39.82 1.72 -25.34
N TYR A 688 -40.17 1.80 -24.06
CA TYR A 688 -41.02 0.86 -23.37
C TYR A 688 -42.01 1.63 -22.51
N TRP A 689 -43.29 1.32 -22.63
CA TRP A 689 -44.33 1.93 -21.81
C TRP A 689 -44.90 0.91 -20.83
N ALA A 690 -45.23 1.35 -19.62
CA ALA A 690 -46.00 0.58 -18.66
C ALA A 690 -47.08 1.47 -18.03
N GLU A 691 -48.30 0.92 -17.90
CA GLU A 691 -49.40 1.57 -17.16
C GLU A 691 -49.21 1.46 -15.65
N GLU A 692 -48.70 0.30 -15.20
CA GLU A 692 -48.36 -0.02 -13.81
C GLU A 692 -46.92 -0.56 -13.76
N GLY A 693 -45.95 0.30 -14.10
CA GLY A 693 -44.55 -0.10 -14.24
C GLY A 693 -43.75 -0.04 -12.95
N GLN A 694 -42.81 -0.97 -12.80
CA GLN A 694 -41.73 -0.83 -11.82
C GLN A 694 -40.75 0.27 -12.23
N ASP A 695 -39.91 0.71 -11.29
CA ASP A 695 -38.92 1.75 -11.56
C ASP A 695 -37.71 1.24 -12.37
N ARG A 696 -36.95 2.19 -12.93
CA ARG A 696 -35.73 1.92 -13.68
C ARG A 696 -34.69 1.10 -12.91
N ILE A 697 -34.56 1.32 -11.60
CA ILE A 697 -33.56 0.66 -10.77
C ILE A 697 -33.89 -0.83 -10.63
N GLU A 698 -35.17 -1.17 -10.49
CA GLU A 698 -35.62 -2.56 -10.42
C GLU A 698 -35.37 -3.29 -11.75
N VAL A 699 -35.61 -2.64 -12.89
CA VAL A 699 -35.25 -3.19 -14.21
C VAL A 699 -33.74 -3.49 -14.30
N LEU A 700 -32.90 -2.55 -13.84
CA LEU A 700 -31.45 -2.76 -13.83
C LEU A 700 -31.05 -3.91 -12.88
N ARG A 701 -31.68 -3.99 -11.70
CA ARG A 701 -31.44 -5.03 -10.69
C ARG A 701 -31.75 -6.43 -11.22
N GLU A 702 -32.77 -6.57 -12.07
CA GLU A 702 -33.13 -7.85 -12.72
C GLU A 702 -32.22 -8.23 -13.90
N LEU A 703 -31.70 -7.25 -14.64
CA LEU A 703 -30.81 -7.52 -15.78
C LEU A 703 -29.48 -8.17 -15.36
N GLY A 704 -28.88 -7.71 -14.25
CA GLY A 704 -27.59 -8.19 -13.77
C GLY A 704 -27.54 -9.71 -13.52
N PRO A 705 -28.43 -10.27 -12.67
CA PRO A 705 -28.52 -11.71 -12.42
C PRO A 705 -28.71 -12.54 -13.69
N ILE A 706 -29.46 -12.03 -14.67
CA ILE A 706 -29.71 -12.72 -15.94
C ILE A 706 -28.45 -12.74 -16.81
N PHE A 707 -27.72 -11.63 -16.91
CA PHE A 707 -26.42 -11.60 -17.57
C PHE A 707 -25.44 -12.58 -16.90
N LYS A 708 -25.40 -12.61 -15.56
CA LYS A 708 -24.57 -13.54 -14.79
C LYS A 708 -24.95 -15.00 -15.06
N LYS A 709 -26.24 -15.34 -15.01
CA LYS A 709 -26.76 -16.71 -15.27
C LYS A 709 -26.46 -17.20 -16.68
N ARG A 710 -26.44 -16.30 -17.67
CA ARG A 710 -26.04 -16.62 -19.05
C ARG A 710 -24.52 -16.73 -19.23
N GLY A 711 -23.73 -16.42 -18.21
CA GLY A 711 -22.27 -16.41 -18.25
C GLY A 711 -21.69 -15.23 -19.03
N TRP A 712 -22.42 -14.11 -19.11
CA TRP A 712 -21.95 -12.90 -19.78
C TRP A 712 -21.05 -12.09 -18.86
N ILE A 713 -20.01 -11.47 -19.43
CA ILE A 713 -19.12 -10.59 -18.69
C ILE A 713 -19.67 -9.16 -18.81
N PHE A 714 -20.06 -8.56 -17.68
CA PHE A 714 -20.62 -7.21 -17.63
C PHE A 714 -20.16 -6.48 -16.37
N ARG A 715 -20.21 -5.14 -16.42
CA ARG A 715 -19.83 -4.24 -15.32
C ARG A 715 -20.97 -3.24 -15.07
N PRO A 716 -21.51 -3.14 -13.85
CA PRO A 716 -22.34 -2.00 -13.44
C PRO A 716 -21.49 -0.74 -13.33
N ASN A 717 -22.11 0.43 -13.45
CA ASN A 717 -21.41 1.70 -13.38
C ASN A 717 -20.92 2.03 -11.97
N THR A 718 -19.88 2.84 -11.93
CA THR A 718 -19.47 3.57 -10.72
C THR A 718 -20.23 4.89 -10.62
N PRO A 719 -20.22 5.57 -9.45
CA PRO A 719 -20.84 6.89 -9.28
C PRO A 719 -20.36 7.99 -10.24
N TRP A 720 -19.26 7.75 -10.98
CA TRP A 720 -18.61 8.72 -11.85
C TRP A 720 -18.86 8.48 -13.35
N GLU A 721 -19.60 7.42 -13.71
CA GLU A 721 -19.80 6.99 -15.09
C GLU A 721 -21.23 7.28 -15.59
N PRO A 722 -21.41 7.84 -16.82
CA PRO A 722 -22.71 8.31 -17.33
C PRO A 722 -23.53 7.23 -18.06
N TRP A 723 -23.32 5.96 -17.73
CA TRP A 723 -24.00 4.78 -18.28
C TRP A 723 -24.31 3.82 -17.14
N ASP A 724 -25.16 2.81 -17.32
CA ASP A 724 -25.58 1.90 -16.22
C ASP A 724 -24.85 0.55 -16.28
N TYR A 725 -24.80 -0.07 -17.47
CA TYR A 725 -24.07 -1.33 -17.68
C TYR A 725 -23.10 -1.24 -18.86
N GLU A 726 -21.93 -1.83 -18.70
CA GLU A 726 -20.98 -2.09 -19.77
C GLU A 726 -20.80 -3.60 -19.96
N ILE A 727 -21.11 -4.10 -21.16
CA ILE A 727 -21.18 -5.52 -21.48
C ILE A 727 -20.07 -5.87 -22.47
N PHE A 728 -19.23 -6.83 -22.10
CA PHE A 728 -18.07 -7.25 -22.89
C PHE A 728 -18.45 -8.43 -23.79
N MET A 729 -18.96 -8.11 -24.97
CA MET A 729 -19.49 -9.10 -25.92
C MET A 729 -18.41 -9.77 -26.78
N THR A 730 -17.33 -9.04 -27.08
CA THR A 730 -16.20 -9.53 -27.87
C THR A 730 -14.89 -8.96 -27.33
N ASN A 731 -13.76 -9.51 -27.77
CA ASN A 731 -12.45 -8.99 -27.39
C ASN A 731 -12.16 -7.60 -27.96
N LEU A 732 -12.79 -7.22 -29.08
CA LEU A 732 -12.53 -5.97 -29.78
C LEU A 732 -13.60 -4.89 -29.51
N TYR A 733 -14.83 -5.27 -29.20
CA TYR A 733 -15.95 -4.35 -28.99
C TYR A 733 -16.70 -4.64 -27.68
N LYS A 734 -17.19 -3.57 -27.07
CA LYS A 734 -18.03 -3.55 -25.87
C LYS A 734 -19.34 -2.80 -26.12
N LEU A 735 -20.39 -3.11 -25.37
CA LEU A 735 -21.67 -2.41 -25.42
C LEU A 735 -21.89 -1.62 -24.14
N ARG A 736 -22.34 -0.38 -24.25
CA ARG A 736 -22.87 0.39 -23.12
C ARG A 736 -24.38 0.45 -23.18
N LEU A 737 -25.01 0.18 -22.06
CA LEU A 737 -26.42 0.38 -21.81
C LEU A 737 -26.59 1.62 -20.92
N THR A 738 -27.40 2.58 -21.38
CA THR A 738 -27.87 3.71 -20.57
C THR A 738 -29.39 3.68 -20.57
N THR A 739 -29.98 3.90 -19.40
CA THR A 739 -31.42 3.90 -19.17
C THR A 739 -31.87 5.30 -18.75
N ALA A 740 -33.09 5.66 -19.13
CA ALA A 740 -33.77 6.86 -18.65
C ALA A 740 -35.25 6.54 -18.42
N GLU A 741 -35.85 7.20 -17.43
CA GLU A 741 -37.25 7.01 -17.06
C GLU A 741 -37.97 8.35 -17.08
N GLU A 742 -39.12 8.39 -17.76
CA GLU A 742 -40.07 9.50 -17.77
C GLU A 742 -41.31 9.10 -16.96
N ASN A 743 -41.70 9.93 -15.99
CA ASN A 743 -42.87 9.73 -15.15
C ASN A 743 -44.07 10.47 -15.76
N HIS A 744 -45.15 9.75 -16.06
CA HIS A 744 -46.38 10.29 -16.66
C HIS A 744 -47.58 10.28 -15.68
N GLY A 745 -47.31 10.30 -14.38
CA GLY A 745 -48.30 10.33 -13.31
C GLY A 745 -48.74 8.94 -12.85
N GLY A 746 -48.98 8.79 -11.54
CA GLY A 746 -49.31 7.49 -10.94
C GLY A 746 -48.16 6.47 -11.07
N LEU A 747 -48.47 5.28 -11.58
CA LEU A 747 -47.49 4.23 -11.90
C LEU A 747 -47.12 4.17 -13.39
N ARG A 748 -47.57 5.15 -14.19
CA ARG A 748 -47.31 5.20 -15.63
C ARG A 748 -45.90 5.70 -15.91
N ARG A 749 -45.13 4.90 -16.63
CA ARG A 749 -43.70 5.15 -16.87
C ARG A 749 -43.33 4.86 -18.30
N LEU A 750 -42.51 5.74 -18.88
CA LEU A 750 -41.83 5.53 -20.14
C LEU A 750 -40.34 5.27 -19.87
N LEU A 751 -39.91 4.05 -20.14
CA LEU A 751 -38.52 3.62 -20.01
C LEU A 751 -37.81 3.68 -21.36
N ARG A 752 -36.65 4.35 -21.41
CA ARG A 752 -35.78 4.43 -22.59
C ARG A 752 -34.48 3.69 -22.35
N LEU A 753 -34.11 2.82 -23.27
CA LEU A 753 -32.83 2.11 -23.27
C LEU A 753 -31.99 2.54 -24.48
N ARG A 754 -30.79 3.05 -24.21
CA ARG A 754 -29.78 3.39 -25.22
C ARG A 754 -28.66 2.37 -25.18
N PHE A 755 -28.48 1.67 -26.30
CA PHE A 755 -27.37 0.76 -26.54
C PHE A 755 -26.33 1.44 -27.45
N GLN A 756 -25.07 1.49 -27.01
CA GLN A 756 -23.97 2.08 -27.77
C GLN A 756 -22.81 1.10 -27.90
N LEU A 757 -22.45 0.76 -29.14
CA LEU A 757 -21.32 -0.12 -29.44
C LEU A 757 -20.02 0.68 -29.54
N LEU A 758 -18.98 0.24 -28.81
CA LEU A 758 -17.70 0.94 -28.70
C LEU A 758 -16.52 -0.01 -28.93
N PRO A 759 -15.43 0.44 -29.56
CA PRO A 759 -14.19 -0.31 -29.62
C PRO A 759 -13.49 -0.36 -28.26
N THR A 760 -12.70 -1.40 -28.05
CA THR A 760 -11.83 -1.60 -26.87
C THR A 760 -10.38 -1.20 -27.18
N SER A 761 -9.50 -1.15 -26.17
CA SER A 761 -8.06 -0.95 -26.38
C SER A 761 -7.44 -2.03 -27.27
N LEU A 762 -7.94 -3.27 -27.21
CA LEU A 762 -7.42 -4.34 -28.07
C LEU A 762 -7.80 -4.11 -29.55
N HIS A 763 -8.96 -3.51 -29.83
CA HIS A 763 -9.31 -3.07 -31.18
C HIS A 763 -8.36 -1.99 -31.67
N PHE A 764 -7.98 -1.05 -30.80
CA PHE A 764 -6.99 -0.03 -31.14
C PHE A 764 -5.63 -0.65 -31.49
N LEU A 765 -5.12 -1.58 -30.66
CA LEU A 765 -3.89 -2.33 -30.94
C LEU A 765 -3.98 -3.17 -32.24
N PHE A 766 -5.10 -3.86 -32.45
CA PHE A 766 -5.35 -4.62 -33.68
C PHE A 766 -5.38 -3.71 -34.92
N THR A 767 -5.90 -2.48 -34.76
CA THR A 767 -5.96 -1.50 -35.84
C THR A 767 -4.58 -0.98 -36.19
N ILE A 768 -3.80 -0.55 -35.19
CA ILE A 768 -2.43 -0.08 -35.38
C ILE A 768 -1.54 -1.19 -35.93
N GLY A 769 -1.61 -2.39 -35.37
CA GLY A 769 -0.80 -3.53 -35.81
C GLY A 769 -1.09 -3.93 -37.25
N GLY A 770 -2.35 -3.91 -37.67
CA GLY A 770 -2.73 -4.16 -39.06
C GLY A 770 -2.20 -3.09 -40.01
N LEU A 771 -2.36 -1.81 -39.68
CA LEU A 771 -1.83 -0.70 -40.46
C LEU A 771 -0.29 -0.75 -40.55
N PHE A 772 0.37 -1.07 -39.44
CA PHE A 772 1.82 -1.26 -39.38
C PHE A 772 2.28 -2.40 -40.28
N LEU A 773 1.61 -3.56 -40.25
CA LEU A 773 1.94 -4.69 -41.11
C LEU A 773 1.75 -4.34 -42.58
N CYS A 774 0.65 -3.68 -42.94
CA CYS A 774 0.41 -3.21 -44.31
C CYS A 774 1.52 -2.26 -44.77
N PHE A 775 1.91 -1.33 -43.90
CA PHE A 775 2.99 -0.38 -44.18
C PHE A 775 4.33 -1.08 -44.36
N ALA A 776 4.72 -1.96 -43.43
CA ALA A 776 5.99 -2.68 -43.45
C ALA A 776 6.14 -3.56 -44.71
N VAL A 777 5.08 -4.28 -45.09
CA VAL A 777 5.05 -5.05 -46.34
C VAL A 777 5.11 -4.13 -47.55
N GLY A 778 4.45 -2.96 -47.49
CA GLY A 778 4.45 -1.97 -48.57
C GLY A 778 5.83 -1.40 -48.88
N LEU A 779 6.78 -1.47 -47.94
CA LEU A 779 8.17 -1.06 -48.16
C LEU A 779 8.93 -2.01 -49.09
N GLN A 780 8.51 -3.28 -49.14
CA GLN A 780 9.12 -4.32 -49.97
C GLN A 780 8.31 -4.57 -51.24
N ASP A 781 6.98 -4.66 -51.11
CA ASP A 781 6.06 -4.96 -52.21
C ASP A 781 4.68 -4.32 -51.99
N THR A 782 4.36 -3.35 -52.85
CA THR A 782 3.09 -2.61 -52.79
C THR A 782 1.87 -3.46 -53.18
N VAL A 783 2.04 -4.52 -53.96
CA VAL A 783 0.96 -5.43 -54.36
C VAL A 783 0.60 -6.34 -53.19
N ILE A 784 1.59 -6.92 -52.52
CA ILE A 784 1.36 -7.75 -51.33
C ILE A 784 0.74 -6.90 -50.21
N ALA A 785 1.19 -5.66 -50.02
CA ALA A 785 0.63 -4.76 -49.02
C ALA A 785 -0.87 -4.48 -49.23
N ARG A 786 -1.32 -4.33 -50.49
CA ARG A 786 -2.76 -4.18 -50.81
C ARG A 786 -3.54 -5.41 -50.40
N TRP A 787 -3.03 -6.61 -50.66
CA TRP A 787 -3.68 -7.85 -50.24
C TRP A 787 -3.75 -7.99 -48.72
N VAL A 788 -2.66 -7.67 -48.00
CA VAL A 788 -2.64 -7.63 -46.54
C VAL A 788 -3.68 -6.65 -46.00
N PHE A 789 -3.80 -5.47 -46.60
CA PHE A 789 -4.78 -4.46 -46.22
C PHE A 789 -6.22 -4.93 -46.47
N ILE A 790 -6.49 -5.56 -47.61
CA ILE A 790 -7.81 -6.13 -47.92
C ILE A 790 -8.17 -7.23 -46.89
N VAL A 791 -7.25 -8.16 -46.61
CA VAL A 791 -7.46 -9.21 -45.61
C VAL A 791 -7.73 -8.61 -44.23
N TRP A 792 -6.95 -7.60 -43.84
CA TRP A 792 -7.16 -6.90 -42.57
C TRP A 792 -8.52 -6.19 -42.51
N LEU A 793 -8.97 -5.51 -43.57
CA LEU A 793 -10.30 -4.91 -43.65
C LEU A 793 -11.42 -5.95 -43.55
N VAL A 794 -11.25 -7.10 -44.20
CA VAL A 794 -12.21 -8.21 -44.12
C VAL A 794 -12.30 -8.75 -42.68
N LEU A 795 -11.17 -8.88 -41.99
CA LEU A 795 -11.15 -9.29 -40.58
C LEU A 795 -11.83 -8.24 -39.69
N GLN A 796 -11.52 -6.94 -39.88
CA GLN A 796 -12.18 -5.85 -39.15
C GLN A 796 -13.70 -5.87 -39.33
N TRP A 797 -14.14 -6.02 -40.58
CA TRP A 797 -15.57 -6.12 -40.91
C TRP A 797 -16.23 -7.35 -40.29
N HIS A 798 -15.54 -8.50 -40.31
CA HIS A 798 -16.02 -9.73 -39.69
C HIS A 798 -16.26 -9.56 -38.19
N TYR A 799 -15.28 -9.03 -37.46
CA TYR A 799 -15.40 -8.78 -36.02
C TYR A 799 -16.46 -7.71 -35.70
N TYR A 800 -16.55 -6.67 -36.53
CA TYR A 800 -17.55 -5.62 -36.37
C TYR A 800 -18.98 -6.15 -36.56
N ARG A 801 -19.23 -6.95 -37.61
CA ARG A 801 -20.52 -7.60 -37.83
C ARG A 801 -20.90 -8.54 -36.69
N ARG A 802 -19.92 -9.29 -36.18
CA ARG A 802 -20.11 -10.16 -35.02
C ARG A 802 -20.52 -9.36 -33.78
N ALA A 803 -19.89 -8.21 -33.56
CA ALA A 803 -20.24 -7.31 -32.46
C ALA A 803 -21.65 -6.72 -32.59
N CYS A 804 -22.10 -6.38 -33.81
CA CYS A 804 -23.47 -5.91 -34.06
C CYS A 804 -24.53 -6.99 -33.77
N ARG A 805 -24.25 -8.25 -34.13
CA ARG A 805 -25.12 -9.39 -33.77
C ARG A 805 -25.18 -9.58 -32.27
N ALA A 806 -24.04 -9.50 -31.58
CA ALA A 806 -24.02 -9.60 -30.13
C ALA A 806 -24.79 -8.46 -29.45
N ALA A 807 -24.70 -7.24 -29.96
CA ALA A 807 -25.52 -6.13 -29.49
C ALA A 807 -27.03 -6.39 -29.67
N SER A 808 -27.41 -7.03 -30.78
CA SER A 808 -28.79 -7.46 -31.03
C SER A 808 -29.25 -8.52 -30.03
N LEU A 809 -28.38 -9.45 -29.65
CA LEU A 809 -28.67 -10.47 -28.64
C LEU A 809 -28.90 -9.84 -27.26
N VAL A 810 -28.02 -8.93 -26.83
CA VAL A 810 -28.20 -8.20 -25.56
C VAL A 810 -29.51 -7.43 -25.56
N GLN A 811 -29.81 -6.75 -26.66
CA GLN A 811 -31.05 -6.02 -26.83
C GLN A 811 -32.28 -6.92 -26.70
N GLN A 812 -32.25 -8.12 -27.31
CA GLN A 812 -33.34 -9.09 -27.21
C GLN A 812 -33.52 -9.60 -25.78
N VAL A 813 -32.43 -9.91 -25.07
CA VAL A 813 -32.51 -10.34 -23.67
C VAL A 813 -33.06 -9.23 -22.78
N ALA A 814 -32.63 -7.98 -22.98
CA ALA A 814 -33.18 -6.85 -22.24
C ALA A 814 -34.67 -6.65 -22.52
N ASP A 815 -35.09 -6.80 -23.79
CA ASP A 815 -36.49 -6.72 -24.22
C ASP A 815 -37.36 -7.79 -23.54
N ASP A 816 -36.87 -9.03 -23.46
CA ASP A 816 -37.58 -10.13 -22.79
C ASP A 816 -37.78 -9.84 -21.29
N VAL A 817 -36.73 -9.37 -20.60
CA VAL A 817 -36.78 -9.03 -19.17
C VAL A 817 -37.73 -7.88 -18.90
N ILE A 818 -37.61 -6.81 -19.66
CA ILE A 818 -38.46 -5.62 -19.51
C ILE A 818 -39.94 -5.97 -19.72
N LYS A 819 -40.24 -6.84 -20.68
CA LYS A 819 -41.61 -7.36 -20.89
C LYS A 819 -42.13 -8.17 -19.71
N THR A 820 -41.29 -8.98 -19.07
CA THR A 820 -41.70 -9.71 -17.85
C THR A 820 -42.03 -8.79 -16.68
N LEU A 821 -41.48 -7.57 -16.66
CA LEU A 821 -41.72 -6.55 -15.64
C LEU A 821 -42.92 -5.63 -15.96
N GLY A 822 -43.78 -6.01 -16.91
CA GLY A 822 -45.03 -5.31 -17.22
C GLY A 822 -44.92 -4.18 -18.24
N PHE A 823 -43.76 -4.01 -18.88
CA PHE A 823 -43.58 -3.03 -19.95
C PHE A 823 -43.90 -3.62 -21.33
N TYR A 824 -44.41 -2.78 -22.24
CA TYR A 824 -44.61 -3.13 -23.64
C TYR A 824 -43.84 -2.20 -24.57
N SER A 825 -43.32 -2.77 -25.67
CA SER A 825 -42.56 -2.01 -26.66
C SER A 825 -43.47 -1.00 -27.35
N MET A 826 -43.03 0.26 -27.39
CA MET A 826 -43.74 1.30 -28.13
C MET A 826 -43.61 1.07 -29.64
N ASN A 827 -44.74 0.78 -30.29
CA ASN A 827 -44.88 0.81 -31.74
C ASN A 827 -45.15 2.27 -32.18
N PRO A 828 -44.76 2.74 -33.39
CA PRO A 828 -44.98 4.14 -33.80
C PRO A 828 -46.45 4.61 -33.75
N LYS A 829 -47.41 3.69 -33.75
CA LYS A 829 -48.85 3.98 -33.58
C LYS A 829 -49.27 4.36 -32.15
N ILE A 830 -48.48 4.01 -31.13
CA ILE A 830 -48.74 4.39 -29.73
C ILE A 830 -48.13 5.76 -29.43
N GLN A 831 -47.02 6.09 -30.12
CA GLN A 831 -46.36 7.39 -30.01
C GLN A 831 -47.30 8.55 -30.39
N SER A 832 -48.13 8.40 -31.43
CA SER A 832 -49.17 9.38 -31.77
C SER A 832 -50.25 9.51 -30.69
N HIS A 833 -50.54 8.44 -29.96
CA HIS A 833 -51.56 8.45 -28.90
C HIS A 833 -51.07 9.09 -27.60
N LEU A 834 -49.75 9.07 -27.36
CA LEU A 834 -49.11 9.80 -26.26
C LEU A 834 -48.90 11.28 -26.59
N GLU A 835 -48.59 11.60 -27.84
CA GLU A 835 -48.58 12.99 -28.33
C GLU A 835 -49.99 13.63 -28.26
N ASP A 836 -51.06 12.85 -28.45
CA ASP A 836 -52.45 13.29 -28.26
C ASP A 836 -52.86 13.48 -26.77
N LEU A 837 -52.08 12.95 -25.81
CA LEU A 837 -52.32 13.09 -24.37
C LEU A 837 -51.59 14.30 -23.74
N GLU A 838 -50.76 15.00 -24.50
CA GLU A 838 -50.27 16.34 -24.15
C GLU A 838 -51.16 17.42 -24.78
N PRO A 839 -52.33 17.66 -24.20
CA PRO A 839 -52.59 19.03 -23.78
C PRO A 839 -53.21 19.02 -22.39
N HIS A 840 -52.54 19.63 -21.40
CA HIS A 840 -53.15 20.37 -20.27
C HIS A 840 -52.15 20.74 -19.15
N ALA A 841 -50.87 20.36 -19.24
CA ALA A 841 -49.90 20.69 -18.19
C ALA A 841 -49.47 22.18 -18.11
N GLU A 842 -49.79 23.02 -19.10
CA GLU A 842 -49.41 24.46 -19.08
C GLU A 842 -50.48 25.39 -18.49
N SER A 843 -51.66 24.91 -18.07
CA SER A 843 -52.72 25.81 -17.55
C SER A 843 -52.77 25.98 -16.02
N GLU A 844 -52.07 25.15 -15.23
CA GLU A 844 -52.13 25.23 -13.76
C GLU A 844 -50.95 25.96 -13.09
N LEU A 845 -49.89 26.31 -13.84
CA LEU A 845 -48.74 27.07 -13.30
C LEU A 845 -48.89 28.60 -13.40
N ALA A 846 -50.01 29.11 -13.94
CA ALA A 846 -50.27 30.54 -14.07
C ALA A 846 -51.26 31.13 -13.03
N THR A 847 -51.71 30.36 -12.03
CA THR A 847 -52.70 30.83 -11.03
C THR A 847 -52.29 30.71 -9.57
N SER A 848 -51.02 30.46 -9.23
CA SER A 848 -50.56 30.40 -7.82
C SER A 848 -49.56 31.48 -7.40
N GLU A 849 -49.35 32.54 -8.19
CA GLU A 849 -48.73 33.79 -7.69
C GLU A 849 -49.83 34.80 -7.34
N GLY A 850 -50.43 34.60 -6.18
CA GLY A 850 -51.51 35.45 -5.66
C GLY A 850 -51.97 34.94 -4.30
N GLY A 851 -51.13 35.09 -3.28
CA GLY A 851 -51.41 34.73 -1.89
C GLY A 851 -50.21 34.96 -0.99
#